data_AF-A0A316QNU9-F1
#
_entry.id   AF-A0A316QNU9-F1
#
_cell.length_a   1.000
_cell.length_b   1.000
_cell.length_c   1.000
_cell.angle_alpha   90.00
_cell.angle_beta   90.00
_cell.angle_gamma   90.00
#
_symmetry.space_group_name_H-M   'P 1'
#
loop_
_entity.id
_entity.type
_entity.pdbx_description
1 polymer ?
#
loop_
_entity_poly.entity_id
_entity_poly.type
_entity_poly.pdbx_seq_one_letter_code
_entity_poly.pdbx_strand_id
1 'polypeptide(L)'
;MRKRQFFATITLCALLVAGLILYMLTLKEGDDSAGQVFPVVINEVMTSNKGSVSDGMGNFPDWVEFYNPTDKPVDMGGYGLSDSLLEGAKYVFPSGAVVEPDGYLVVYCAGEALSDYHADFKLNDTEELTLLDQRGQVVTSLQLQAVESGMSLARDSADKWQQMRPSPGYPNTDAGVAAYEAAMQETQDIGVYINEFMASNATTLRGADGTYPDWIELYNSTGQDVDLSGYGISDNLSQPMKYQLPEGTTIPAGGYLLILCSGNQGLIEGELHAPFSLRAYEEDVVFSDPNGKILDSYSYTRQEEDVSMARTPDGTGAFGACSQPSPGFANTSDGYNAAMAAYRLPLGDVYISEMLGNNQSTAKATDGEYYDWIELYNQSGQAVDLSGYGLSDNPGNPAKWVFPDGITLESGEYLVVYASGLNQAEGQKKNDLHLNFNLSAQGDRVFLFDPAGNLVDKLSAGAFLGDVSYGRNGSDERFYYTQPTPGGENGQGQAGITSQPVFETLPGIFDGPVAVSLRAGEGETIHYTTDCTTPTADSPAYTGPIQVSENTVIRAVALRDGYLTGYSNTGTFLFTTDGVDHSLPVATLVTDPDNLWDSKTGIYATGDQFDPDAASYTDVLSSATYYQAKFASEEEVDEIWTKPAAFSLMENGQQVFSQNVDIRIAGSYGRGRAQKGFNIIARGKYGNSRMEYPFFNNRDFTEYKSLTLRAGAQDQNRSKIRDELATGLLEGTDINVLYQAYRPVVLYLNGEYWGVYFLKEKRNRFFVAQHEGVEDVDNMLIGKASTLVSYGTNEEWVALMNYVKSHDLSDPTAYAYVCERVDVNSFMDYMIAEIYNGNTDTPNIQYYKLPDGKWKWIFYDFCWGFGSPTHESLSFRRGAKPAGSDLFNALLKNSEWKDAFIRRFAQLLNTAFAPERVLGLIEELYGYVEPEIAREREKFNQSTFMGEKQPAENLGSYDSFQREIESLKTFAKERPAALRSQIQKEFGLSDSYMQEVFGQ
;
A
#
# COMPACT_ATOMS: atom_id res chain seq x y z
N MET A 1 31.86 70.82 -16.67
CA MET A 1 33.19 70.17 -16.62
C MET A 1 33.23 68.83 -15.88
N ARG A 2 32.43 68.57 -14.82
CA ARG A 2 32.45 67.29 -14.08
C ARG A 2 31.93 66.04 -14.84
N LYS A 3 31.04 66.18 -15.83
CA LYS A 3 30.55 65.03 -16.64
C LYS A 3 31.55 64.52 -17.70
N ARG A 4 32.53 65.32 -18.11
CA ARG A 4 33.60 64.88 -19.04
C ARG A 4 34.74 64.14 -18.33
N GLN A 5 34.99 64.42 -17.05
CA GLN A 5 35.97 63.68 -16.25
C GLN A 5 35.47 62.29 -15.85
N PHE A 6 34.19 62.13 -15.53
CA PHE A 6 33.63 60.82 -15.14
C PHE A 6 33.64 59.79 -16.29
N PHE A 7 33.29 60.21 -17.51
CA PHE A 7 33.39 59.35 -18.68
C PHE A 7 34.83 59.06 -19.11
N ALA A 8 35.76 60.00 -18.89
CA ALA A 8 37.18 59.75 -19.13
C ALA A 8 37.76 58.70 -18.17
N THR A 9 37.36 58.70 -16.89
CA THR A 9 37.82 57.71 -15.90
C THR A 9 37.26 56.31 -16.17
N ILE A 10 35.99 56.18 -16.56
CA ILE A 10 35.40 54.87 -16.92
C ILE A 10 36.04 54.33 -18.21
N THR A 11 36.32 55.18 -19.18
CA THR A 11 37.00 54.77 -20.42
C THR A 11 38.46 54.39 -20.15
N LEU A 12 39.15 55.08 -19.22
CA LEU A 12 40.51 54.73 -18.80
C LEU A 12 40.56 53.42 -18.02
N CYS A 13 39.59 53.16 -17.14
CA CYS A 13 39.47 51.87 -16.43
C CYS A 13 39.10 50.72 -17.37
N ALA A 14 38.21 50.94 -18.34
CA ALA A 14 37.88 49.94 -19.36
C ALA A 14 39.08 49.65 -20.28
N LEU A 15 39.89 50.66 -20.61
CA LEU A 15 41.13 50.49 -21.38
C LEU A 15 42.25 49.83 -20.56
N LEU A 16 42.31 50.06 -19.25
CA LEU A 16 43.23 49.36 -18.34
C LEU A 16 42.84 47.89 -18.16
N VAL A 17 41.54 47.58 -18.02
CA VAL A 17 41.05 46.20 -17.94
C VAL A 17 41.20 45.49 -19.28
N ALA A 18 40.89 46.14 -20.41
CA ALA A 18 41.15 45.59 -21.74
C ALA A 18 42.65 45.42 -22.02
N GLY A 19 43.50 46.32 -21.50
CA GLY A 19 44.95 46.23 -21.55
C GLY A 19 45.51 45.11 -20.66
N LEU A 20 44.91 44.86 -19.50
CA LEU A 20 45.24 43.72 -18.63
C LEU A 20 44.82 42.39 -19.26
N ILE A 21 43.64 42.36 -19.90
CA ILE A 21 43.15 41.20 -20.66
C ILE A 21 44.02 40.97 -21.90
N LEU A 22 44.45 42.01 -22.65
CA LEU A 22 45.42 41.85 -23.74
C LEU A 22 46.82 41.48 -23.24
N TYR A 23 47.26 41.94 -22.07
CA TYR A 23 48.53 41.54 -21.44
C TYR A 23 48.47 40.08 -20.99
N MET A 24 47.36 39.62 -20.42
CA MET A 24 47.13 38.21 -20.09
C MET A 24 46.95 37.33 -21.33
N LEU A 25 46.40 37.85 -22.42
CA LEU A 25 46.32 37.14 -23.70
C LEU A 25 47.67 37.10 -24.44
N THR A 26 48.53 38.11 -24.27
CA THR A 26 49.89 38.12 -24.85
C THR A 26 50.91 37.35 -24.02
N LEU A 27 50.64 37.09 -22.73
CA LEU A 27 51.34 36.05 -21.95
C LEU A 27 50.99 34.62 -22.41
N LYS A 28 49.95 34.46 -23.26
CA LYS A 28 49.52 33.16 -23.80
C LYS A 28 50.13 32.81 -25.16
N GLU A 29 50.92 33.71 -25.76
CA GLU A 29 51.70 33.47 -26.98
C GLU A 29 53.18 33.77 -26.71
N GLY A 30 53.80 32.91 -25.90
CA GLY A 30 55.22 32.97 -25.55
C GLY A 30 55.75 31.59 -25.19
N ASP A 31 56.23 30.89 -26.22
CA ASP A 31 57.12 29.73 -26.19
C ASP A 31 56.58 28.41 -25.61
N ASP A 32 56.35 27.47 -26.54
CA ASP A 32 56.24 26.02 -26.30
C ASP A 32 57.50 25.53 -25.56
N SER A 33 57.43 25.50 -24.23
CA SER A 33 58.20 24.55 -23.43
C SER A 33 57.21 23.74 -22.61
N ALA A 34 57.19 22.44 -22.88
CA ALA A 34 56.28 21.45 -22.31
C ALA A 34 56.05 21.66 -20.80
N GLY A 35 54.92 22.31 -20.45
CA GLY A 35 54.39 22.34 -19.10
C GLY A 35 53.88 20.95 -18.77
N GLN A 36 54.67 20.21 -18.01
CA GLN A 36 54.30 18.89 -17.51
C GLN A 36 53.08 19.08 -16.59
N VAL A 37 51.88 18.68 -17.04
CA VAL A 37 50.69 18.63 -16.18
C VAL A 37 51.05 17.73 -15.01
N PHE A 38 51.02 18.27 -13.78
CA PHE A 38 51.22 17.44 -12.60
C PHE A 38 50.06 16.45 -12.51
N PRO A 39 50.33 15.14 -12.43
CA PRO A 39 49.31 14.13 -12.62
C PRO A 39 48.30 14.04 -11.47
N VAL A 40 48.68 14.41 -10.24
CA VAL A 40 47.79 14.36 -9.08
C VAL A 40 46.87 15.57 -9.04
N VAL A 41 45.61 15.35 -8.72
CA VAL A 41 44.56 16.38 -8.66
C VAL A 41 43.98 16.50 -7.26
N ILE A 42 43.52 17.71 -6.90
CA ILE A 42 42.65 17.90 -5.73
C ILE A 42 41.31 17.21 -6.05
N ASN A 43 40.93 16.21 -5.28
CA ASN A 43 39.79 15.34 -5.56
C ASN A 43 38.53 15.72 -4.77
N GLU A 44 38.71 15.96 -3.47
CA GLU A 44 37.63 16.16 -2.51
C GLU A 44 38.13 17.07 -1.38
N VAL A 45 37.27 17.97 -0.88
CA VAL A 45 37.62 18.94 0.17
C VAL A 45 36.45 19.08 1.14
N MET A 46 36.73 19.06 2.43
CA MET A 46 35.74 19.33 3.47
C MET A 46 36.17 20.53 4.30
N THR A 47 35.39 21.61 4.23
CA THR A 47 35.65 22.88 4.94
C THR A 47 34.80 23.05 6.21
N SER A 48 34.03 22.03 6.58
CA SER A 48 33.16 22.04 7.76
C SER A 48 33.05 20.61 8.33
N ASN A 49 34.17 20.06 8.78
CA ASN A 49 34.23 18.71 9.34
C ASN A 49 33.80 18.72 10.83
N LYS A 50 32.50 18.65 11.10
CA LYS A 50 31.97 18.69 12.48
C LYS A 50 31.60 17.31 13.00
N GLY A 51 32.53 16.34 12.95
CA GLY A 51 32.25 14.98 13.41
C GLY A 51 31.98 13.97 12.30
N SER A 52 32.51 14.21 11.09
CA SER A 52 32.28 13.37 9.91
C SER A 52 33.44 12.45 9.59
N VAL A 53 34.64 13.01 9.41
CA VAL A 53 35.84 12.24 9.06
C VAL A 53 36.89 12.44 10.14
N SER A 54 37.23 11.40 10.90
CA SER A 54 38.23 11.51 11.96
C SER A 54 39.65 11.54 11.39
N ASP A 55 40.55 12.22 12.10
CA ASP A 55 42.01 12.14 11.91
C ASP A 55 42.65 10.87 12.54
N GLY A 56 41.84 10.00 13.16
CA GLY A 56 42.30 8.82 13.88
C GLY A 56 42.85 9.12 15.28
N MET A 57 42.78 10.38 15.73
CA MET A 57 43.16 10.83 17.08
C MET A 57 41.95 11.39 17.85
N GLY A 58 40.73 11.12 17.37
CA GLY A 58 39.48 11.61 17.96
C GLY A 58 39.14 13.06 17.59
N ASN A 59 39.87 13.69 16.66
CA ASN A 59 39.53 15.03 16.17
C ASN A 59 38.93 14.96 14.76
N PHE A 60 38.28 16.06 14.39
CA PHE A 60 37.61 16.24 13.09
C PHE A 60 38.08 17.53 12.42
N PRO A 61 39.36 17.66 12.07
CA PRO A 61 39.84 18.82 11.32
C PRO A 61 39.30 18.81 9.88
N ASP A 62 39.17 19.98 9.28
CA ASP A 62 38.92 20.11 7.83
C ASP A 62 39.99 19.37 7.05
N TRP A 63 39.72 18.97 5.81
CA TRP A 63 40.68 18.14 5.06
C TRP A 63 40.59 18.33 3.55
N VAL A 64 41.68 17.97 2.90
CA VAL A 64 41.84 17.96 1.44
C VAL A 64 42.33 16.58 1.03
N GLU A 65 41.68 16.00 0.02
CA GLU A 65 42.13 14.77 -0.61
C GLU A 65 42.71 15.03 -2.00
N PHE A 66 43.75 14.28 -2.29
CA PHE A 66 44.43 14.22 -3.58
C PHE A 66 44.25 12.85 -4.22
N TYR A 67 43.98 12.81 -5.51
CA TYR A 67 43.82 11.58 -6.30
C TYR A 67 44.88 11.48 -7.40
N ASN A 68 45.44 10.29 -7.58
CA ASN A 68 46.34 9.97 -8.67
C ASN A 68 45.62 9.19 -9.80
N PRO A 69 45.17 9.85 -10.88
CA PRO A 69 44.51 9.21 -12.02
C PRO A 69 45.45 8.44 -12.95
N THR A 70 46.74 8.30 -12.61
CA THR A 70 47.74 7.67 -13.48
C THR A 70 48.01 6.23 -13.11
N ASP A 71 48.59 5.50 -14.06
CA ASP A 71 48.99 4.09 -13.90
C ASP A 71 50.32 3.92 -13.13
N LYS A 72 50.87 5.00 -12.54
CA LYS A 72 52.17 5.01 -11.87
C LYS A 72 52.12 5.77 -10.55
N PRO A 73 52.92 5.38 -9.55
CA PRO A 73 53.05 6.14 -8.32
C PRO A 73 53.57 7.55 -8.59
N VAL A 74 53.03 8.56 -7.90
CA VAL A 74 53.45 9.96 -8.01
C VAL A 74 54.00 10.42 -6.66
N ASP A 75 55.26 10.85 -6.63
CA ASP A 75 55.89 11.43 -5.45
C ASP A 75 55.55 12.92 -5.32
N MET A 76 54.83 13.27 -4.26
CA MET A 76 54.46 14.63 -3.88
C MET A 76 55.47 15.27 -2.92
N GLY A 77 56.54 14.57 -2.52
CA GLY A 77 57.53 15.08 -1.57
C GLY A 77 58.07 16.45 -1.99
N GLY A 78 57.99 17.42 -1.08
CA GLY A 78 58.42 18.80 -1.30
C GLY A 78 57.44 19.70 -2.08
N TYR A 79 56.29 19.19 -2.53
CA TYR A 79 55.20 20.03 -3.01
C TYR A 79 54.60 20.83 -1.85
N GLY A 80 53.97 21.95 -2.15
CA GLY A 80 53.37 22.85 -1.15
C GLY A 80 51.85 22.89 -1.23
N LEU A 81 51.18 23.12 -0.10
CA LEU A 81 49.76 23.40 -0.02
C LEU A 81 49.53 24.72 0.74
N SER A 82 48.60 25.54 0.26
CA SER A 82 48.16 26.77 0.92
C SER A 82 46.67 27.02 0.69
N ASP A 83 46.02 27.71 1.61
CA ASP A 83 44.69 28.35 1.51
C ASP A 83 44.70 29.69 0.74
N SER A 84 45.77 30.02 0.02
CA SER A 84 45.94 31.31 -0.64
C SER A 84 46.72 31.20 -1.94
N LEU A 85 46.22 31.87 -2.99
CA LEU A 85 46.89 31.98 -4.28
C LEU A 85 48.10 32.94 -4.25
N LEU A 86 48.13 33.86 -3.28
CA LEU A 86 49.12 34.94 -3.21
C LEU A 86 50.24 34.67 -2.21
N GLU A 87 50.04 33.72 -1.30
CA GLU A 87 51.02 33.31 -0.30
C GLU A 87 51.77 32.06 -0.77
N GLY A 88 52.99 31.86 -0.26
CA GLY A 88 53.76 30.64 -0.53
C GLY A 88 53.16 29.42 0.18
N ALA A 89 53.75 28.24 -0.05
CA ALA A 89 53.37 27.01 0.64
C ALA A 89 53.36 27.20 2.17
N LYS A 90 52.21 26.91 2.80
CA LYS A 90 52.06 26.88 4.26
C LYS A 90 52.40 25.49 4.80
N TYR A 91 51.89 24.47 4.14
CA TYR A 91 52.26 23.08 4.37
C TYR A 91 53.14 22.56 3.23
N VAL A 92 54.11 21.71 3.55
CA VAL A 92 54.98 21.06 2.57
C VAL A 92 54.88 19.55 2.77
N PHE A 93 54.55 18.82 1.70
CA PHE A 93 54.44 17.37 1.74
C PHE A 93 55.78 16.74 2.16
N PRO A 94 55.77 15.79 3.11
CA PRO A 94 56.99 15.17 3.63
C PRO A 94 57.71 14.37 2.55
N SER A 95 59.02 14.18 2.73
CA SER A 95 59.81 13.33 1.84
C SER A 95 59.24 11.90 1.81
N GLY A 96 58.91 11.40 0.62
CA GLY A 96 58.32 10.07 0.45
C GLY A 96 56.79 10.04 0.46
N ALA A 97 56.11 11.19 0.38
CA ALA A 97 54.67 11.28 0.17
C ALA A 97 54.28 10.80 -1.24
N VAL A 98 54.20 9.48 -1.43
CA VAL A 98 53.83 8.86 -2.71
C VAL A 98 52.33 8.56 -2.74
N VAL A 99 51.64 9.01 -3.78
CA VAL A 99 50.27 8.59 -4.09
C VAL A 99 50.36 7.48 -5.14
N GLU A 100 49.95 6.26 -4.76
CA GLU A 100 49.96 5.08 -5.63
C GLU A 100 49.01 5.25 -6.85
N PRO A 101 49.14 4.44 -7.92
CA PRO A 101 48.19 4.43 -9.04
C PRO A 101 46.75 4.23 -8.55
N ASP A 102 45.82 5.04 -9.05
CA ASP A 102 44.41 5.08 -8.61
C ASP A 102 44.26 5.31 -7.09
N GLY A 103 45.31 5.80 -6.43
CA GLY A 103 45.39 6.00 -5.00
C GLY A 103 44.95 7.40 -4.57
N TYR A 104 44.65 7.51 -3.28
CA TYR A 104 44.18 8.72 -2.61
C TYR A 104 45.11 9.10 -1.46
N LEU A 105 45.23 10.39 -1.19
CA LEU A 105 45.98 10.92 -0.05
C LEU A 105 45.20 12.04 0.62
N VAL A 106 44.89 11.88 1.90
CA VAL A 106 44.19 12.89 2.71
C VAL A 106 45.20 13.69 3.53
N VAL A 107 45.03 15.02 3.53
CA VAL A 107 45.74 15.97 4.38
C VAL A 107 44.73 16.70 5.26
N TYR A 108 44.93 16.62 6.57
CA TYR A 108 44.06 17.26 7.55
C TYR A 108 44.54 18.69 7.86
N CYS A 109 43.72 19.69 7.61
CA CYS A 109 43.95 21.11 7.86
C CYS A 109 43.57 21.48 9.31
N ALA A 110 44.38 21.05 10.27
CA ALA A 110 44.08 21.20 11.70
C ALA A 110 44.41 22.59 12.28
N GLY A 111 45.20 23.40 11.57
CA GLY A 111 45.73 24.66 12.10
C GLY A 111 46.97 24.48 12.99
N GLU A 112 47.39 23.22 13.21
CA GLU A 112 48.61 22.85 13.92
C GLU A 112 49.18 21.57 13.28
N ALA A 113 50.51 21.48 13.15
CA ALA A 113 51.19 20.33 12.56
C ALA A 113 51.28 19.15 13.56
N LEU A 114 50.19 18.40 13.70
CA LEU A 114 50.07 17.27 14.64
C LEU A 114 50.78 15.99 14.15
N SER A 115 50.88 15.80 12.84
CA SER A 115 51.62 14.71 12.19
C SER A 115 52.05 15.09 10.78
N ASP A 116 52.75 14.20 10.08
CA ASP A 116 53.26 14.39 8.72
C ASP A 116 52.19 14.76 7.68
N TYR A 117 50.90 14.46 7.94
CA TYR A 117 49.76 14.81 7.07
C TYR A 117 48.76 15.76 7.74
N HIS A 118 49.22 16.55 8.71
CA HIS A 118 48.46 17.66 9.30
C HIS A 118 49.05 19.00 8.87
N ALA A 119 48.27 19.78 8.12
CA ALA A 119 48.61 21.14 7.76
C ALA A 119 48.37 22.09 8.94
N ASP A 120 49.27 23.06 9.09
CA ASP A 120 49.28 24.08 10.16
C ASP A 120 48.37 25.28 9.86
N PHE A 121 47.43 25.13 8.93
CA PHE A 121 46.36 26.08 8.64
C PHE A 121 45.00 25.36 8.61
N LYS A 122 43.92 26.14 8.70
CA LYS A 122 42.53 25.67 8.58
C LYS A 122 41.94 26.15 7.27
N LEU A 123 40.91 25.47 6.78
CA LEU A 123 40.22 25.91 5.57
C LEU A 123 39.11 26.91 5.90
N ASN A 124 38.82 27.78 4.96
CA ASN A 124 37.65 28.66 4.95
C ASN A 124 36.92 28.54 3.62
N ASP A 125 35.59 28.62 3.64
CA ASP A 125 34.74 28.51 2.45
C ASP A 125 34.83 29.69 1.46
N THR A 126 35.61 30.72 1.77
CA THR A 126 35.88 31.87 0.89
C THR A 126 37.30 31.90 0.31
N GLU A 127 38.16 30.98 0.73
CA GLU A 127 39.59 30.94 0.37
C GLU A 127 39.86 30.17 -0.92
N GLU A 128 41.08 30.32 -1.45
CA GLU A 128 41.53 29.61 -2.66
C GLU A 128 42.61 28.58 -2.29
N LEU A 129 42.21 27.31 -2.25
CA LEU A 129 43.11 26.19 -2.00
C LEU A 129 44.06 26.00 -3.18
N THR A 130 45.35 26.09 -2.92
CA THR A 130 46.40 26.14 -3.94
C THR A 130 47.45 25.07 -3.69
N LEU A 131 47.69 24.23 -4.70
CA LEU A 131 48.79 23.26 -4.74
C LEU A 131 49.97 23.89 -5.48
N LEU A 132 51.16 23.86 -4.87
CA LEU A 132 52.39 24.43 -5.41
C LEU A 132 53.43 23.32 -5.68
N ASP A 133 54.24 23.49 -6.72
CA ASP A 133 55.37 22.62 -7.00
C ASP A 133 56.56 22.89 -6.04
N GLN A 134 57.62 22.08 -6.14
CA GLN A 134 58.84 22.23 -5.32
C GLN A 134 59.57 23.57 -5.50
N ARG A 135 59.21 24.36 -6.53
CA ARG A 135 59.77 25.69 -6.80
C ARG A 135 58.84 26.81 -6.34
N GLY A 136 57.69 26.47 -5.75
CA GLY A 136 56.66 27.41 -5.31
C GLY A 136 55.80 27.95 -6.46
N GLN A 137 55.76 27.29 -7.62
CA GLN A 137 54.85 27.64 -8.72
C GLN A 137 53.51 26.96 -8.54
N VAL A 138 52.42 27.66 -8.84
CA VAL A 138 51.06 27.10 -8.75
C VAL A 138 50.90 25.98 -9.78
N VAL A 139 50.55 24.79 -9.29
CA VAL A 139 50.19 23.61 -10.08
C VAL A 139 48.71 23.64 -10.43
N THR A 140 47.87 23.84 -9.42
CA THR A 140 46.42 23.95 -9.54
C THR A 140 45.86 24.72 -8.34
N SER A 141 44.68 25.31 -8.51
CA SER A 141 43.94 25.94 -7.43
C SER A 141 42.45 25.62 -7.52
N LEU A 142 41.77 25.72 -6.38
CA LEU A 142 40.35 25.51 -6.21
C LEU A 142 39.78 26.64 -5.35
N GLN A 143 38.84 27.40 -5.91
CA GLN A 143 38.02 28.31 -5.11
C GLN A 143 37.10 27.47 -4.23
N LEU A 144 37.27 27.56 -2.92
CA LEU A 144 36.40 26.89 -1.96
C LEU A 144 35.03 27.57 -1.93
N GLN A 145 34.03 26.81 -1.48
CA GLN A 145 32.67 27.27 -1.31
C GLN A 145 32.03 26.58 -0.10
N ALA A 146 30.97 27.17 0.43
CA ALA A 146 30.26 26.62 1.57
C ALA A 146 29.60 25.29 1.21
N VAL A 147 29.74 24.30 2.09
CA VAL A 147 29.03 23.02 2.06
C VAL A 147 28.28 22.83 3.37
N GLU A 148 27.23 22.03 3.36
CA GLU A 148 26.55 21.62 4.59
C GLU A 148 27.52 20.93 5.55
N SER A 149 27.24 21.04 6.86
CA SER A 149 28.08 20.42 7.88
C SER A 149 28.15 18.91 7.68
N GLY A 150 29.38 18.38 7.56
CA GLY A 150 29.61 16.97 7.29
C GLY A 150 29.44 16.50 5.85
N MET A 151 29.25 17.44 4.92
CA MET A 151 29.33 17.20 3.47
C MET A 151 30.67 17.70 2.93
N SER A 152 31.09 17.18 1.79
CA SER A 152 32.31 17.57 1.09
C SER A 152 32.01 18.26 -0.23
N LEU A 153 32.96 19.05 -0.71
CA LEU A 153 33.03 19.53 -2.08
C LEU A 153 33.89 18.54 -2.87
N ALA A 154 33.31 17.83 -3.82
CA ALA A 154 33.94 16.71 -4.52
C ALA A 154 33.83 16.84 -6.05
N ARG A 155 34.83 16.31 -6.78
CA ARG A 155 34.74 16.16 -8.24
C ARG A 155 33.95 14.90 -8.59
N ASP A 156 32.89 15.05 -9.35
CA ASP A 156 32.14 13.91 -9.89
C ASP A 156 32.89 13.22 -11.06
N SER A 157 32.33 12.12 -11.56
CA SER A 157 32.87 11.37 -12.71
C SER A 157 32.96 12.17 -14.02
N ALA A 158 32.36 13.36 -14.10
CA ALA A 158 32.41 14.28 -15.22
C ALA A 158 33.34 15.48 -14.96
N ASP A 159 34.21 15.39 -13.94
CA ASP A 159 35.14 16.43 -13.50
C ASP A 159 34.44 17.74 -13.05
N LYS A 160 33.18 17.66 -12.58
CA LYS A 160 32.46 18.81 -12.04
C LYS A 160 32.48 18.80 -10.52
N TRP A 161 32.74 19.97 -9.95
CA TRP A 161 32.66 20.18 -8.51
C TRP A 161 31.21 20.31 -8.05
N GLN A 162 30.83 19.54 -7.04
CA GLN A 162 29.52 19.60 -6.40
C GLN A 162 29.61 19.17 -4.93
N GLN A 163 28.58 19.47 -4.16
CA GLN A 163 28.46 18.94 -2.80
C GLN A 163 28.09 17.46 -2.84
N MET A 164 28.81 16.63 -2.07
CA MET A 164 28.58 15.17 -1.98
C MET A 164 28.74 14.67 -0.54
N ARG A 165 28.26 13.46 -0.26
CA ARG A 165 28.61 12.74 0.97
C ARG A 165 30.11 12.41 0.93
N PRO A 166 30.81 12.45 2.08
CA PRO A 166 32.25 12.25 2.12
C PRO A 166 32.64 10.84 1.65
N SER A 167 33.69 10.74 0.85
CA SER A 167 34.25 9.47 0.40
C SER A 167 35.79 9.37 0.50
N PRO A 168 36.43 9.81 1.60
CA PRO A 168 37.89 9.84 1.67
C PRO A 168 38.48 8.43 1.53
N GLY A 169 39.43 8.29 0.60
CA GLY A 169 40.06 7.04 0.21
C GLY A 169 39.32 6.26 -0.88
N TYR A 170 38.20 6.77 -1.39
CA TYR A 170 37.32 6.09 -2.34
C TYR A 170 36.90 7.01 -3.50
N PRO A 171 36.40 6.46 -4.62
CA PRO A 171 35.89 7.28 -5.71
C PRO A 171 34.65 8.10 -5.30
N ASN A 172 34.58 9.37 -5.70
CA ASN A 172 33.45 10.29 -5.50
C ASN A 172 32.20 9.87 -6.32
N THR A 173 31.63 8.72 -5.98
CA THR A 173 30.51 8.06 -6.64
C THR A 173 29.64 7.41 -5.56
N ASP A 174 28.38 7.11 -5.85
CA ASP A 174 27.50 6.42 -4.89
C ASP A 174 28.10 5.10 -4.39
N ALA A 175 28.80 4.38 -5.26
CA ALA A 175 29.49 3.14 -4.90
C ALA A 175 30.70 3.35 -3.97
N GLY A 176 31.44 4.45 -4.15
CA GLY A 176 32.57 4.78 -3.29
C GLY A 176 32.14 5.35 -1.95
N VAL A 177 31.07 6.16 -1.91
CA VAL A 177 30.41 6.57 -0.67
C VAL A 177 29.93 5.35 0.12
N ALA A 178 29.22 4.42 -0.53
CA ALA A 178 28.78 3.19 0.12
C ALA A 178 29.95 2.33 0.63
N ALA A 179 31.08 2.30 -0.10
CA ALA A 179 32.29 1.60 0.34
C ALA A 179 32.96 2.27 1.54
N TYR A 180 33.00 3.61 1.57
CA TYR A 180 33.47 4.38 2.72
C TYR A 180 32.58 4.16 3.94
N GLU A 181 31.26 4.29 3.79
CA GLU A 181 30.27 4.02 4.85
C GLU A 181 30.41 2.59 5.39
N ALA A 182 30.56 1.60 4.50
CA ALA A 182 30.82 0.21 4.91
C ALA A 182 32.14 0.05 5.68
N ALA A 183 33.17 0.84 5.37
CA ALA A 183 34.44 0.84 6.09
C ALA A 183 34.38 1.59 7.43
N MET A 184 33.40 2.48 7.60
CA MET A 184 33.10 3.16 8.87
C MET A 184 32.33 2.26 9.83
N GLN A 185 31.75 1.15 9.37
CA GLN A 185 31.11 0.19 10.24
C GLN A 185 32.13 -0.47 11.16
N GLU A 186 31.92 -0.36 12.47
CA GLU A 186 32.74 -1.06 13.45
C GLU A 186 32.32 -2.55 13.50
N THR A 187 33.33 -3.42 13.53
CA THR A 187 33.15 -4.88 13.60
C THR A 187 33.15 -5.38 15.04
N GLN A 188 33.65 -4.58 15.96
CA GLN A 188 33.64 -4.90 17.38
C GLN A 188 32.26 -4.58 17.98
N ASP A 189 31.57 -5.64 18.37
CA ASP A 189 30.34 -5.53 19.16
C ASP A 189 30.67 -5.25 20.63
N ILE A 190 30.17 -4.13 21.16
CA ILE A 190 30.31 -3.74 22.57
C ILE A 190 29.06 -4.08 23.40
N GLY A 191 28.03 -4.67 22.78
CA GLY A 191 26.78 -5.06 23.42
C GLY A 191 25.84 -3.90 23.74
N VAL A 192 26.04 -2.73 23.13
CA VAL A 192 25.15 -1.57 23.22
C VAL A 192 24.57 -1.26 21.85
N TYR A 193 23.25 -1.14 21.77
CA TYR A 193 22.52 -0.98 20.51
C TYR A 193 21.51 0.15 20.61
N ILE A 194 21.16 0.77 19.48
CA ILE A 194 19.97 1.62 19.39
C ILE A 194 18.76 0.70 19.56
N ASN A 195 17.93 0.94 20.56
CA ASN A 195 16.86 0.02 20.94
C ASN A 195 15.48 0.52 20.53
N GLU A 196 15.21 1.79 20.79
CA GLU A 196 13.95 2.44 20.52
C GLU A 196 14.21 3.93 20.23
N PHE A 197 13.47 4.54 19.31
CA PHE A 197 13.55 5.99 19.10
C PHE A 197 12.23 6.56 18.58
N MET A 198 12.00 7.84 18.84
CA MET A 198 10.78 8.56 18.41
C MET A 198 11.13 9.95 17.90
N ALA A 199 10.84 10.19 16.62
CA ALA A 199 11.13 11.41 15.88
C ALA A 199 9.95 12.38 15.78
N SER A 200 8.83 12.03 16.42
CA SER A 200 7.64 12.87 16.50
C SER A 200 6.96 12.61 17.83
N ASN A 201 7.61 13.00 18.93
CA ASN A 201 7.05 12.84 20.27
C ASN A 201 6.12 14.01 20.60
N ALA A 202 4.85 13.74 20.77
CA ALA A 202 3.88 14.77 21.13
C ALA A 202 3.30 14.57 22.51
N THR A 203 3.19 13.32 22.97
CA THR A 203 2.61 13.00 24.28
C THR A 203 3.17 11.75 24.95
N THR A 204 4.15 11.06 24.35
CA THR A 204 4.68 9.79 24.88
C THR A 204 5.60 10.01 26.07
N LEU A 205 6.62 10.85 25.90
CA LEU A 205 7.61 11.14 26.92
C LEU A 205 7.70 12.65 27.14
N ARG A 206 7.20 13.11 28.29
CA ARG A 206 7.27 14.54 28.64
C ARG A 206 8.59 14.82 29.34
N GLY A 207 9.41 15.71 28.78
CA GLY A 207 10.62 16.19 29.42
C GLY A 207 10.32 17.01 30.68
N ALA A 208 11.31 17.18 31.54
CA ALA A 208 11.19 17.88 32.81
C ALA A 208 10.76 19.36 32.65
N ASP A 209 11.17 19.99 31.54
CA ASP A 209 10.75 21.35 31.17
C ASP A 209 9.29 21.45 30.69
N GLY A 210 8.62 20.30 30.57
CA GLY A 210 7.24 20.16 30.19
C GLY A 210 6.98 20.05 28.70
N THR A 211 8.04 20.03 27.87
CA THR A 211 7.98 19.80 26.43
C THR A 211 7.98 18.30 26.10
N TYR A 212 7.78 17.96 24.82
CA TYR A 212 7.86 16.60 24.31
C TYR A 212 8.95 16.53 23.25
N PRO A 213 10.23 16.44 23.66
CA PRO A 213 11.33 16.33 22.71
C PRO A 213 11.35 14.94 22.06
N ASP A 214 11.80 14.86 20.83
CA ASP A 214 12.17 13.59 20.21
C ASP A 214 13.21 12.87 21.06
N TRP A 215 13.39 11.57 20.88
CA TRP A 215 14.35 10.84 21.69
C TRP A 215 14.92 9.60 21.01
N ILE A 216 16.13 9.24 21.45
CA ILE A 216 16.85 8.03 21.09
C ILE A 216 17.14 7.26 22.37
N GLU A 217 16.92 5.95 22.36
CA GLU A 217 17.25 5.05 23.44
C GLU A 217 18.35 4.08 23.04
N LEU A 218 19.35 3.95 23.91
CA LEU A 218 20.35 2.88 23.84
C LEU A 218 20.03 1.79 24.86
N TYR A 219 20.25 0.52 24.49
CA TYR A 219 20.13 -0.65 25.37
C TYR A 219 21.48 -1.33 25.58
N ASN A 220 21.81 -1.65 26.83
CA ASN A 220 22.98 -2.44 27.19
C ASN A 220 22.61 -3.91 27.41
N SER A 221 22.91 -4.75 26.43
CA SER A 221 22.68 -6.20 26.49
C SER A 221 23.68 -6.96 27.38
N THR A 222 24.72 -6.30 27.85
CA THR A 222 25.80 -6.95 28.60
C THR A 222 25.43 -7.14 30.07
N GLY A 223 26.14 -8.05 30.74
CA GLY A 223 26.00 -8.29 32.18
C GLY A 223 26.77 -7.31 33.07
N GLN A 224 27.32 -6.21 32.53
CA GLN A 224 28.11 -5.20 33.27
C GLN A 224 27.71 -3.78 32.84
N ASP A 225 28.03 -2.78 33.67
CA ASP A 225 27.83 -1.38 33.29
C ASP A 225 28.80 -1.00 32.16
N VAL A 226 28.31 -0.26 31.16
CA VAL A 226 29.11 0.20 30.02
C VAL A 226 29.30 1.71 30.11
N ASP A 227 30.55 2.17 29.98
CA ASP A 227 30.91 3.58 29.90
C ASP A 227 30.84 4.06 28.45
N LEU A 228 30.03 5.08 28.22
CA LEU A 228 29.76 5.69 26.92
C LEU A 228 30.33 7.11 26.81
N SER A 229 31.25 7.49 27.69
CA SER A 229 31.95 8.78 27.62
C SER A 229 32.63 8.97 26.27
N GLY A 230 32.31 10.07 25.58
CA GLY A 230 32.89 10.42 24.28
C GLY A 230 32.34 9.66 23.08
N TYR A 231 31.39 8.73 23.25
CA TYR A 231 30.70 8.08 22.13
C TYR A 231 29.78 9.06 21.40
N GLY A 232 29.51 8.82 20.12
CA GLY A 232 28.71 9.70 19.26
C GLY A 232 27.25 9.29 19.15
N ILE A 233 26.37 10.30 19.12
CA ILE A 233 24.96 10.20 18.79
C ILE A 233 24.63 11.22 17.70
N SER A 234 23.91 10.80 16.67
CA SER A 234 23.61 11.64 15.51
C SER A 234 22.29 11.27 14.83
N ASP A 235 21.75 12.22 14.08
CA ASP A 235 20.62 12.11 13.17
C ASP A 235 21.05 12.02 11.68
N ASN A 236 22.36 11.86 11.43
CA ASN A 236 22.94 11.88 10.10
C ASN A 236 24.11 10.88 10.00
N LEU A 237 23.99 9.92 9.09
CA LEU A 237 25.00 8.89 8.83
C LEU A 237 26.35 9.47 8.39
N SER A 238 26.35 10.63 7.71
CA SER A 238 27.57 11.31 7.26
C SER A 238 28.26 12.13 8.36
N GLN A 239 27.63 12.27 9.54
CA GLN A 239 28.14 13.02 10.68
C GLN A 239 27.95 12.22 11.97
N PRO A 240 28.57 11.03 12.12
CA PRO A 240 28.32 10.11 13.24
C PRO A 240 28.60 10.71 14.63
N MET A 241 29.43 11.76 14.71
CA MET A 241 29.85 12.41 15.96
C MET A 241 29.20 13.79 16.17
N LYS A 242 27.96 13.98 15.67
CA LYS A 242 27.22 15.25 15.81
C LYS A 242 27.02 15.67 17.28
N TYR A 243 26.78 14.71 18.17
CA TYR A 243 26.79 14.91 19.62
C TYR A 243 27.68 13.88 20.30
N GLN A 244 28.68 14.34 21.04
CA GLN A 244 29.50 13.50 21.90
C GLN A 244 28.88 13.40 23.29
N LEU A 245 28.68 12.17 23.76
CA LEU A 245 28.15 11.91 25.09
C LEU A 245 29.10 12.44 26.17
N PRO A 246 28.59 13.15 27.20
CA PRO A 246 29.42 13.74 28.25
C PRO A 246 30.24 12.71 29.02
N GLU A 247 31.37 13.15 29.55
CA GLU A 247 32.17 12.37 30.50
C GLU A 247 31.34 11.85 31.68
N GLY A 248 31.47 10.56 31.97
CA GLY A 248 30.73 9.85 33.02
C GLY A 248 29.36 9.30 32.58
N THR A 249 29.01 9.38 31.30
CA THR A 249 27.79 8.76 30.77
C THR A 249 27.92 7.24 30.85
N THR A 250 27.09 6.59 31.66
CA THR A 250 27.13 5.13 31.88
C THR A 250 25.74 4.52 31.73
N ILE A 251 25.68 3.32 31.17
CA ILE A 251 24.45 2.53 31.05
C ILE A 251 24.60 1.25 31.89
N PRO A 252 23.71 1.00 32.88
CA PRO A 252 23.80 -0.19 33.72
C PRO A 252 23.67 -1.50 32.94
N ALA A 253 24.16 -2.61 33.49
CA ALA A 253 23.93 -3.95 32.95
C ALA A 253 22.43 -4.22 32.70
N GLY A 254 22.05 -4.57 31.47
CA GLY A 254 20.63 -4.77 31.10
C GLY A 254 19.78 -3.50 31.13
N GLY A 255 20.39 -2.32 31.25
CA GLY A 255 19.71 -1.03 31.39
C GLY A 255 19.49 -0.31 30.06
N TYR A 256 18.77 0.81 30.16
CA TYR A 256 18.38 1.69 29.04
C TYR A 256 18.87 3.11 29.32
N LEU A 257 19.33 3.81 28.28
CA LEU A 257 19.72 5.22 28.35
C LEU A 257 18.87 6.04 27.37
N LEU A 258 18.03 6.92 27.91
CA LEU A 258 17.24 7.88 27.14
C LEU A 258 18.02 9.16 26.85
N ILE A 259 17.97 9.59 25.59
CA ILE A 259 18.63 10.79 25.08
C ILE A 259 17.58 11.65 24.37
N LEU A 260 17.23 12.78 24.98
CA LEU A 260 16.21 13.71 24.49
C LEU A 260 16.80 14.64 23.42
N CYS A 261 16.36 14.47 22.18
CA CYS A 261 16.73 15.27 21.02
C CYS A 261 15.92 16.58 21.00
N SER A 262 16.23 17.48 21.94
CA SER A 262 15.47 18.71 22.19
C SER A 262 16.07 19.97 21.54
N GLY A 263 17.25 19.86 20.91
CA GLY A 263 18.05 21.03 20.51
C GLY A 263 18.84 21.67 21.65
N ASN A 264 18.67 21.22 22.90
CA ASN A 264 19.52 21.56 24.04
C ASN A 264 20.65 20.55 24.21
N GLN A 265 21.68 20.84 25.02
CA GLN A 265 22.84 19.96 25.18
C GLN A 265 23.16 19.65 26.64
N GLY A 266 23.47 18.38 26.92
CA GLY A 266 23.98 17.90 28.20
C GLY A 266 22.88 17.52 29.19
N LEU A 267 23.26 17.35 30.46
CA LEU A 267 22.33 16.99 31.54
C LEU A 267 21.54 18.23 32.01
N ILE A 268 20.23 18.23 31.80
CA ILE A 268 19.30 19.28 32.23
C ILE A 268 18.25 18.62 33.12
N GLU A 269 18.15 19.06 34.38
CA GLU A 269 17.23 18.50 35.38
C GLU A 269 17.30 16.96 35.57
N GLY A 270 18.44 16.35 35.20
CA GLY A 270 18.65 14.90 35.29
C GLY A 270 18.40 14.14 33.98
N GLU A 271 17.92 14.81 32.93
CA GLU A 271 17.68 14.25 31.60
C GLU A 271 18.85 14.59 30.68
N LEU A 272 19.27 13.64 29.84
CA LEU A 272 20.34 13.86 28.88
C LEU A 272 19.78 14.40 27.56
N HIS A 273 20.23 15.57 27.14
CA HIS A 273 19.77 16.22 25.91
C HIS A 273 20.83 16.26 24.81
N ALA A 274 20.39 15.99 23.58
CA ALA A 274 21.16 16.13 22.35
C ALA A 274 20.81 17.45 21.62
N PRO A 275 21.81 18.16 21.04
CA PRO A 275 21.68 19.50 20.47
C PRO A 275 20.99 19.52 19.09
N PHE A 276 20.19 18.51 18.78
CA PHE A 276 19.42 18.39 17.55
C PHE A 276 18.06 17.79 17.87
N SER A 277 17.15 17.83 16.90
CA SER A 277 15.84 17.17 16.92
C SER A 277 15.75 16.23 15.73
N LEU A 278 14.82 15.29 15.77
CA LEU A 278 14.65 14.33 14.69
C LEU A 278 13.53 14.80 13.74
N ARG A 279 13.71 14.58 12.45
CA ARG A 279 12.67 14.74 11.43
C ARG A 279 11.83 13.47 11.37
N ALA A 280 10.52 13.65 11.22
CA ALA A 280 9.58 12.55 11.03
C ALA A 280 9.70 11.85 9.65
N TYR A 281 10.59 12.31 8.75
CA TYR A 281 10.76 11.74 7.41
C TYR A 281 12.21 11.80 6.94
N GLU A 282 12.64 10.75 6.25
CA GLU A 282 13.95 10.61 5.59
C GLU A 282 15.13 11.10 6.44
N GLU A 283 15.40 10.37 7.52
CA GLU A 283 16.51 10.68 8.43
C GLU A 283 17.13 9.40 9.02
N ASP A 284 18.26 9.57 9.70
CA ASP A 284 19.03 8.51 10.34
C ASP A 284 18.98 8.64 11.86
N VAL A 285 19.26 7.54 12.55
CA VAL A 285 19.72 7.54 13.94
C VAL A 285 21.00 6.73 14.00
N VAL A 286 22.04 7.30 14.62
CA VAL A 286 23.41 6.78 14.55
C VAL A 286 24.02 6.76 15.94
N PHE A 287 24.64 5.63 16.28
CA PHE A 287 25.46 5.45 17.46
C PHE A 287 26.88 5.04 17.02
N SER A 288 27.88 5.77 17.49
CA SER A 288 29.27 5.61 17.04
C SER A 288 30.29 5.61 18.18
N ASP A 289 31.45 5.02 17.91
CA ASP A 289 32.59 5.04 18.83
C ASP A 289 33.22 6.45 18.92
N PRO A 290 34.13 6.70 19.86
CA PRO A 290 34.79 8.01 19.99
C PRO A 290 35.63 8.47 18.78
N ASN A 291 35.89 7.60 17.81
CA ASN A 291 36.58 7.94 16.55
C ASN A 291 35.59 8.14 15.38
N GLY A 292 34.28 8.05 15.63
CA GLY A 292 33.24 8.20 14.63
C GLY A 292 32.96 6.96 13.79
N LYS A 293 33.46 5.77 14.17
CA LYS A 293 33.02 4.52 13.55
C LYS A 293 31.64 4.12 14.04
N ILE A 294 30.78 3.70 13.12
CA ILE A 294 29.38 3.41 13.39
C ILE A 294 29.25 2.03 14.04
N LEU A 295 28.70 2.00 15.26
CA LEU A 295 28.43 0.78 16.01
C LEU A 295 27.03 0.25 15.70
N ASP A 296 26.04 1.15 15.60
CA ASP A 296 24.68 0.82 15.20
C ASP A 296 24.03 2.04 14.51
N SER A 297 23.14 1.78 13.57
CA SER A 297 22.45 2.83 12.83
C SER A 297 21.16 2.34 12.19
N TYR A 298 20.20 3.24 12.01
CA TYR A 298 18.98 2.94 11.25
C TYR A 298 18.49 4.17 10.49
N SER A 299 18.24 3.99 9.19
CA SER A 299 17.65 5.00 8.31
C SER A 299 16.16 4.72 8.13
N TYR A 300 15.31 5.71 8.34
CA TYR A 300 13.85 5.56 8.26
C TYR A 300 13.21 6.55 7.28
N THR A 301 12.12 6.12 6.64
CA THR A 301 11.44 6.92 5.61
C THR A 301 10.37 7.84 6.19
N ARG A 302 9.60 7.34 7.16
CA ARG A 302 8.53 8.09 7.84
C ARG A 302 8.29 7.52 9.23
N GLN A 303 8.02 8.40 10.19
CA GLN A 303 7.51 8.06 11.50
C GLN A 303 6.19 8.80 11.75
N GLU A 304 5.23 8.08 12.33
CA GLU A 304 3.96 8.68 12.75
C GLU A 304 4.09 9.26 14.15
N GLU A 305 3.25 10.25 14.47
CA GLU A 305 3.30 10.93 15.75
C GLU A 305 3.04 9.95 16.91
N ASP A 306 3.91 10.02 17.93
CA ASP A 306 3.96 9.14 19.09
C ASP A 306 4.14 7.63 18.76
N VAL A 307 4.47 7.25 17.53
CA VAL A 307 4.78 5.85 17.15
C VAL A 307 6.29 5.71 17.10
N SER A 308 6.89 4.95 18.01
CA SER A 308 8.33 4.73 18.02
C SER A 308 8.74 3.71 16.96
N MET A 309 10.03 3.68 16.63
CA MET A 309 10.66 2.53 15.99
C MET A 309 11.40 1.75 17.06
N ALA A 310 11.00 0.49 17.29
CA ALA A 310 11.49 -0.34 18.38
C ALA A 310 12.07 -1.65 17.85
N ARG A 311 13.13 -2.17 18.50
CA ARG A 311 13.64 -3.53 18.25
C ARG A 311 12.89 -4.54 19.11
N THR A 312 12.39 -5.61 18.49
CA THR A 312 11.79 -6.74 19.22
C THR A 312 12.38 -8.06 18.73
N PRO A 313 13.13 -8.81 19.55
CA PRO A 313 13.56 -8.50 20.93
C PRO A 313 14.54 -7.32 21.03
N ASP A 314 14.69 -6.73 22.22
CA ASP A 314 15.61 -5.62 22.47
C ASP A 314 17.04 -5.90 21.96
N GLY A 315 17.67 -4.87 21.40
CA GLY A 315 19.03 -4.88 20.85
C GLY A 315 19.30 -5.76 19.62
N THR A 316 18.56 -6.86 19.44
CA THR A 316 18.84 -7.89 18.42
C THR A 316 17.75 -8.04 17.36
N GLY A 317 16.53 -7.59 17.67
CA GLY A 317 15.40 -7.59 16.76
C GLY A 317 15.54 -6.60 15.61
N ALA A 318 14.75 -6.81 14.56
CA ALA A 318 14.55 -5.81 13.52
C ALA A 318 13.75 -4.62 14.09
N PHE A 319 14.03 -3.42 13.58
CA PHE A 319 13.20 -2.26 13.87
C PHE A 319 11.81 -2.42 13.24
N GLY A 320 10.78 -2.16 14.02
CA GLY A 320 9.39 -2.07 13.56
C GLY A 320 8.69 -0.88 14.19
N ALA A 321 7.67 -0.36 13.52
CA ALA A 321 6.79 0.66 14.09
C ALA A 321 6.06 0.09 15.32
N CYS A 322 6.10 0.83 16.43
CA CYS A 322 5.54 0.43 17.71
C CYS A 322 4.55 1.48 18.20
N SER A 323 3.26 1.12 18.26
CA SER A 323 2.19 1.97 18.81
C SER A 323 2.13 1.95 20.34
N GLN A 324 2.93 1.09 20.98
CA GLN A 324 3.09 0.94 22.43
C GLN A 324 4.53 1.28 22.86
N PRO A 325 4.96 2.53 22.70
CA PRO A 325 6.34 2.93 22.97
C PRO A 325 6.71 2.75 24.45
N SER A 326 7.94 2.30 24.73
CA SER A 326 8.37 1.88 26.07
C SER A 326 9.63 2.62 26.57
N PRO A 327 9.71 3.96 26.49
CA PRO A 327 10.94 4.69 26.78
C PRO A 327 11.48 4.42 28.20
N GLY A 328 12.71 3.92 28.29
CA GLY A 328 13.42 3.55 29.51
C GLY A 328 13.15 2.11 29.98
N PHE A 329 12.41 1.31 29.21
CA PHE A 329 11.98 -0.04 29.56
C PHE A 329 12.09 -0.98 28.35
N ALA A 330 11.95 -2.29 28.59
CA ALA A 330 12.01 -3.28 27.52
C ALA A 330 10.87 -3.12 26.50
N ASN A 331 11.13 -3.38 25.21
CA ASN A 331 10.13 -3.33 24.13
C ASN A 331 9.17 -4.53 24.17
N THR A 332 8.48 -4.69 25.29
CA THR A 332 7.54 -5.75 25.62
C THR A 332 6.27 -5.12 26.21
N SER A 333 5.17 -5.86 26.25
CA SER A 333 3.94 -5.36 26.90
C SER A 333 4.17 -4.95 28.36
N ASP A 334 5.02 -5.68 29.09
CA ASP A 334 5.32 -5.38 30.49
C ASP A 334 6.15 -4.09 30.60
N GLY A 335 7.09 -3.87 29.68
CA GLY A 335 7.87 -2.62 29.62
C GLY A 335 7.03 -1.42 29.18
N TYR A 336 6.12 -1.58 28.21
CA TYR A 336 5.12 -0.55 27.88
C TYR A 336 4.26 -0.18 29.09
N ASN A 337 3.77 -1.18 29.84
CA ASN A 337 2.97 -0.93 31.04
C ASN A 337 3.79 -0.20 32.12
N ALA A 338 5.08 -0.54 32.27
CA ALA A 338 5.98 0.14 33.18
C ALA A 338 6.25 1.60 32.75
N ALA A 339 6.49 1.84 31.46
CA ALA A 339 6.63 3.17 30.88
C ALA A 339 5.38 4.01 31.09
N MET A 340 4.21 3.44 30.78
CA MET A 340 2.93 4.10 30.99
C MET A 340 2.67 4.45 32.46
N ALA A 341 3.12 3.60 33.40
CA ALA A 341 3.04 3.90 34.83
C ALA A 341 4.02 4.99 35.26
N ALA A 342 5.23 5.01 34.67
CA ALA A 342 6.27 5.98 34.99
C ALA A 342 5.97 7.39 34.47
N TYR A 343 5.38 7.51 33.27
CA TYR A 343 5.11 8.79 32.59
C TYR A 343 3.62 9.14 32.53
N ARG A 344 2.82 8.54 33.44
CA ARG A 344 1.36 8.72 33.48
C ARG A 344 0.97 10.17 33.74
N LEU A 345 0.13 10.74 32.87
CA LEU A 345 -0.61 11.95 33.22
C LEU A 345 -1.56 11.62 34.40
N PRO A 346 -1.58 12.40 35.49
CA PRO A 346 -2.55 12.22 36.56
C PRO A 346 -3.98 12.29 36.01
N LEU A 347 -4.84 11.35 36.41
CA LEU A 347 -6.22 11.32 35.93
C LEU A 347 -6.96 12.59 36.35
N GLY A 348 -7.44 13.36 35.37
CA GLY A 348 -8.22 14.58 35.58
C GLY A 348 -9.66 14.30 36.03
N ASP A 349 -10.37 15.38 36.36
CA ASP A 349 -11.80 15.34 36.74
C ASP A 349 -12.72 14.82 35.63
N VAL A 350 -12.34 15.06 34.36
CA VAL A 350 -12.95 14.48 33.16
C VAL A 350 -11.86 13.76 32.39
N TYR A 351 -12.14 12.54 31.94
CA TYR A 351 -11.21 11.72 31.18
C TYR A 351 -11.95 10.84 30.16
N ILE A 352 -11.21 10.26 29.22
CA ILE A 352 -11.72 9.36 28.19
C ILE A 352 -11.88 7.96 28.80
N SER A 353 -13.10 7.49 29.07
CA SER A 353 -13.31 6.18 29.73
C SER A 353 -13.11 5.01 28.79
N GLU A 354 -13.54 5.12 27.54
CA GLU A 354 -13.58 4.00 26.59
C GLU A 354 -13.56 4.52 25.15
N MET A 355 -13.05 3.73 24.22
CA MET A 355 -13.15 4.01 22.78
C MET A 355 -13.20 2.71 21.96
N LEU A 356 -13.84 2.78 20.79
CA LEU A 356 -13.96 1.67 19.85
C LEU A 356 -13.76 2.18 18.42
N GLY A 357 -12.68 1.74 17.77
CA GLY A 357 -12.36 2.07 16.37
C GLY A 357 -12.76 1.02 15.33
N ASN A 358 -13.61 0.06 15.70
CA ASN A 358 -14.14 -0.95 14.78
C ASN A 358 -15.56 -1.37 15.21
N ASN A 359 -16.48 -0.41 15.25
CA ASN A 359 -17.86 -0.65 15.69
C ASN A 359 -18.69 -1.29 14.57
N GLN A 360 -19.18 -2.51 14.80
CA GLN A 360 -20.00 -3.25 13.85
C GLN A 360 -21.43 -3.41 14.33
N SER A 361 -21.65 -3.50 15.65
CA SER A 361 -22.97 -3.79 16.21
C SER A 361 -23.23 -3.25 17.62
N THR A 362 -22.28 -2.59 18.28
CA THR A 362 -22.43 -2.24 19.71
C THR A 362 -23.19 -0.94 19.96
N ALA A 363 -22.64 0.21 19.57
CA ALA A 363 -23.26 1.52 19.76
C ALA A 363 -23.89 2.01 18.46
N LYS A 364 -25.21 2.18 18.44
CA LYS A 364 -25.94 2.66 17.26
C LYS A 364 -26.26 4.14 17.38
N ALA A 365 -25.84 4.95 16.41
CA ALA A 365 -26.17 6.36 16.35
C ALA A 365 -27.66 6.60 16.02
N THR A 366 -28.12 7.84 16.15
CA THR A 366 -29.55 8.17 16.00
C THR A 366 -30.06 8.01 14.56
N ASP A 367 -29.17 8.09 13.58
CA ASP A 367 -29.43 7.82 12.16
C ASP A 367 -29.55 6.31 11.85
N GLY A 368 -29.15 5.46 12.80
CA GLY A 368 -29.17 4.01 12.67
C GLY A 368 -27.87 3.40 12.15
N GLU A 369 -26.80 4.18 11.99
CA GLU A 369 -25.49 3.68 11.58
C GLU A 369 -24.62 3.30 12.80
N TYR A 370 -23.59 2.47 12.55
CA TYR A 370 -22.58 2.10 13.54
C TYR A 370 -21.28 2.84 13.23
N TYR A 371 -21.08 3.97 13.90
CA TYR A 371 -19.82 4.71 13.85
C TYR A 371 -18.89 4.28 14.98
N ASP A 372 -17.59 4.45 14.77
CA ASP A 372 -16.62 4.42 15.85
C ASP A 372 -16.99 5.46 16.91
N TRP A 373 -16.54 5.28 18.14
CA TRP A 373 -16.95 6.17 19.22
C TRP A 373 -15.90 6.29 20.32
N ILE A 374 -16.04 7.38 21.07
CA ILE A 374 -15.22 7.80 22.19
C ILE A 374 -16.17 8.11 23.35
N GLU A 375 -15.82 7.70 24.55
CA GLU A 375 -16.61 7.98 25.74
C GLU A 375 -15.82 8.80 26.75
N LEU A 376 -16.45 9.81 27.33
CA LEU A 376 -15.92 10.61 28.43
C LEU A 376 -16.64 10.29 29.73
N TYR A 377 -15.92 10.30 30.85
CA TYR A 377 -16.48 10.17 32.19
C TYR A 377 -16.08 11.35 33.08
N ASN A 378 -17.01 11.80 33.92
CA ASN A 378 -16.77 12.83 34.93
C ASN A 378 -16.75 12.25 36.34
N GLN A 379 -15.59 12.28 37.00
CA GLN A 379 -15.39 11.78 38.36
C GLN A 379 -15.36 12.87 39.45
N SER A 380 -15.47 14.15 39.08
CA SER A 380 -15.21 15.31 39.96
C SER A 380 -16.16 15.48 41.15
N GLY A 381 -17.30 14.77 41.16
CA GLY A 381 -18.36 14.99 42.16
C GLY A 381 -19.27 16.19 41.86
N GLN A 382 -19.04 16.93 40.76
CA GLN A 382 -19.84 18.08 40.32
C GLN A 382 -20.08 18.05 38.80
N ALA A 383 -21.01 18.86 38.30
CA ALA A 383 -21.23 19.01 36.87
C ALA A 383 -20.08 19.80 36.22
N VAL A 384 -19.58 19.33 35.07
CA VAL A 384 -18.51 19.97 34.29
C VAL A 384 -19.08 20.45 32.95
N ASP A 385 -18.87 21.73 32.63
CA ASP A 385 -19.21 22.30 31.33
C ASP A 385 -18.09 22.02 30.33
N LEU A 386 -18.41 21.29 29.26
CA LEU A 386 -17.48 20.92 28.20
C LEU A 386 -17.44 21.97 27.07
N SER A 387 -18.22 23.05 27.14
CA SER A 387 -18.22 24.09 26.10
C SER A 387 -16.81 24.60 25.81
N GLY A 388 -16.35 24.45 24.56
CA GLY A 388 -15.01 24.86 24.13
C GLY A 388 -13.88 23.85 24.37
N TYR A 389 -14.14 22.71 25.02
CA TYR A 389 -13.16 21.60 25.08
C TYR A 389 -12.93 21.04 23.68
N GLY A 390 -11.73 20.53 23.43
CA GLY A 390 -11.33 19.92 22.16
C GLY A 390 -11.17 18.41 22.26
N LEU A 391 -11.67 17.66 21.27
CA LEU A 391 -11.26 16.29 20.98
C LEU A 391 -10.43 16.26 19.70
N SER A 392 -9.34 15.50 19.73
CA SER A 392 -8.46 15.32 18.58
C SER A 392 -7.86 13.91 18.56
N ASP A 393 -7.48 13.45 17.37
CA ASP A 393 -6.58 12.31 17.13
C ASP A 393 -5.14 12.77 16.81
N ASN A 394 -4.91 14.09 16.78
CA ASN A 394 -3.63 14.73 16.52
C ASN A 394 -3.36 15.80 17.59
N PRO A 395 -2.40 15.60 18.50
CA PRO A 395 -2.08 16.54 19.57
C PRO A 395 -1.57 17.90 19.08
N GLY A 396 -0.98 17.97 17.87
CA GLY A 396 -0.61 19.22 17.21
C GLY A 396 -1.82 20.06 16.73
N ASN A 397 -3.03 19.49 16.77
CA ASN A 397 -4.29 20.17 16.45
C ASN A 397 -5.30 20.05 17.61
N PRO A 398 -5.10 20.77 18.74
CA PRO A 398 -5.90 20.59 19.95
C PRO A 398 -7.38 20.96 19.80
N ALA A 399 -7.73 21.70 18.74
CA ALA A 399 -9.10 22.12 18.44
C ALA A 399 -9.64 21.44 17.17
N LYS A 400 -9.20 20.20 16.86
CA LYS A 400 -9.66 19.45 15.67
C LYS A 400 -11.18 19.33 15.63
N TRP A 401 -11.80 18.93 16.74
CA TRP A 401 -13.23 19.04 16.98
C TRP A 401 -13.47 19.70 18.34
N VAL A 402 -14.41 20.64 18.43
CA VAL A 402 -14.68 21.42 19.64
C VAL A 402 -16.12 21.17 20.09
N PHE A 403 -16.29 20.89 21.38
CA PHE A 403 -17.60 20.72 21.99
C PHE A 403 -18.45 21.99 21.85
N PRO A 404 -19.71 21.89 21.38
CA PRO A 404 -20.60 23.03 21.25
C PRO A 404 -21.04 23.57 22.61
N ASP A 405 -21.53 24.81 22.61
CA ASP A 405 -22.06 25.46 23.81
C ASP A 405 -23.21 24.65 24.44
N GLY A 406 -23.20 24.55 25.77
CA GLY A 406 -24.29 23.97 26.56
C GLY A 406 -24.20 22.45 26.75
N ILE A 407 -23.07 21.82 26.40
CA ILE A 407 -22.80 20.42 26.74
C ILE A 407 -22.22 20.35 28.14
N THR A 408 -23.06 19.93 29.11
CA THR A 408 -22.65 19.70 30.49
C THR A 408 -22.61 18.20 30.78
N LEU A 409 -21.52 17.72 31.38
CA LEU A 409 -21.35 16.36 31.87
C LEU A 409 -21.59 16.34 33.38
N GLU A 410 -22.68 15.71 33.82
CA GLU A 410 -23.04 15.61 35.24
C GLU A 410 -22.04 14.72 36.00
N SER A 411 -22.01 14.86 37.32
CA SER A 411 -21.15 14.01 38.15
C SER A 411 -21.50 12.53 37.98
N GLY A 412 -20.51 11.70 37.68
CA GLY A 412 -20.69 10.26 37.48
C GLY A 412 -21.36 9.88 36.16
N GLU A 413 -21.52 10.83 35.24
CA GLU A 413 -22.10 10.59 33.93
C GLU A 413 -21.04 10.18 32.90
N TYR A 414 -21.44 9.31 31.98
CA TYR A 414 -20.70 8.90 30.80
C TYR A 414 -21.31 9.56 29.56
N LEU A 415 -20.47 10.04 28.64
CA LEU A 415 -20.89 10.72 27.41
C LEU A 415 -20.21 10.08 26.19
N VAL A 416 -21.02 9.46 25.34
CA VAL A 416 -20.58 8.89 24.07
C VAL A 416 -20.58 9.96 22.98
N VAL A 417 -19.50 9.99 22.22
CA VAL A 417 -19.28 10.86 21.05
C VAL A 417 -18.89 9.99 19.87
N TYR A 418 -19.66 10.05 18.77
CA TYR A 418 -19.44 9.23 17.58
C TYR A 418 -18.34 9.84 16.70
N ALA A 419 -17.27 9.09 16.47
CA ALA A 419 -16.20 9.40 15.53
C ALA A 419 -16.63 9.06 14.08
N SER A 420 -17.61 9.83 13.56
CA SER A 420 -18.26 9.53 12.27
C SER A 420 -17.62 10.18 11.05
N GLY A 421 -16.79 11.20 11.23
CA GLY A 421 -16.20 11.96 10.12
C GLY A 421 -17.16 12.89 9.38
N LEU A 422 -18.44 12.92 9.76
CA LEU A 422 -19.48 13.67 9.05
C LEU A 422 -19.34 15.20 9.15
N ASN A 423 -18.46 15.70 10.03
CA ASN A 423 -18.17 17.12 10.22
C ASN A 423 -19.43 17.99 10.39
N GLN A 424 -20.40 17.50 11.16
CA GLN A 424 -21.66 18.20 11.38
C GLN A 424 -21.45 19.36 12.37
N ALA A 425 -21.39 20.60 11.88
CA ALA A 425 -21.25 21.78 12.76
C ALA A 425 -22.59 22.27 13.35
N GLU A 426 -23.73 21.99 12.69
CA GLU A 426 -25.06 22.46 13.12
C GLU A 426 -25.91 21.32 13.70
N GLY A 427 -26.55 21.53 14.85
CA GLY A 427 -27.55 20.61 15.40
C GLY A 427 -27.04 19.54 16.37
N GLN A 428 -25.74 19.53 16.67
CA GLN A 428 -25.08 18.69 17.68
C GLN A 428 -25.80 18.79 19.04
N LYS A 429 -26.21 17.65 19.60
CA LYS A 429 -26.87 17.55 20.90
C LYS A 429 -26.14 16.52 21.74
N LYS A 430 -26.19 16.68 23.06
CA LYS A 430 -25.49 15.78 24.01
C LYS A 430 -25.69 14.28 23.75
N ASN A 431 -26.85 13.86 23.25
CA ASN A 431 -27.16 12.45 22.97
C ASN A 431 -26.88 12.02 21.52
N ASP A 432 -26.26 12.88 20.71
CA ASP A 432 -26.04 12.71 19.27
C ASP A 432 -24.86 13.59 18.83
N LEU A 433 -23.68 13.33 19.41
CA LEU A 433 -22.46 14.09 19.11
C LEU A 433 -21.64 13.36 18.04
N HIS A 434 -21.21 14.09 17.02
CA HIS A 434 -20.46 13.57 15.88
C HIS A 434 -19.17 14.35 15.62
N LEU A 435 -18.03 13.66 15.66
CA LEU A 435 -16.72 14.22 15.32
C LEU A 435 -16.59 14.45 13.81
N ASN A 436 -15.59 15.24 13.44
CA ASN A 436 -15.17 15.44 12.06
C ASN A 436 -14.03 14.51 11.62
N PHE A 437 -13.74 13.49 12.43
CA PHE A 437 -12.79 12.41 12.14
C PHE A 437 -13.33 11.07 12.62
N ASN A 438 -12.69 9.98 12.18
CA ASN A 438 -12.99 8.60 12.55
C ASN A 438 -11.79 8.02 13.31
N LEU A 439 -11.98 6.88 13.96
CA LEU A 439 -10.88 6.13 14.54
C LEU A 439 -10.40 5.05 13.57
N SER A 440 -9.12 4.70 13.64
CA SER A 440 -8.57 3.57 12.88
C SER A 440 -8.79 2.24 13.60
N ALA A 441 -9.26 1.22 12.85
CA ALA A 441 -9.35 -0.16 13.34
C ALA A 441 -7.98 -0.77 13.67
N GLN A 442 -6.88 -0.21 13.14
CA GLN A 442 -5.51 -0.64 13.47
C GLN A 442 -4.98 -0.03 14.79
N GLY A 443 -5.83 0.75 15.47
CA GLY A 443 -5.49 1.46 16.70
C GLY A 443 -5.41 2.95 16.44
N ASP A 444 -5.70 3.72 17.49
CA ASP A 444 -5.74 5.16 17.41
C ASP A 444 -5.45 5.80 18.77
N ARG A 445 -5.31 7.12 18.76
CA ARG A 445 -5.09 7.95 19.93
C ARG A 445 -6.14 9.02 19.97
N VAL A 446 -6.66 9.28 21.16
CA VAL A 446 -7.62 10.35 21.39
C VAL A 446 -7.10 11.23 22.50
N PHE A 447 -7.19 12.54 22.28
CA PHE A 447 -6.73 13.59 23.16
C PHE A 447 -7.91 14.49 23.51
N LEU A 448 -8.04 14.80 24.80
CA LEU A 448 -8.98 15.78 25.34
C LEU A 448 -8.21 17.03 25.74
N PHE A 449 -8.60 18.19 25.24
CA PHE A 449 -8.01 19.49 25.55
C PHE A 449 -9.01 20.41 26.23
N ASP A 450 -8.51 21.24 27.16
CA ASP A 450 -9.29 22.34 27.73
C ASP A 450 -9.42 23.50 26.72
N PRO A 451 -10.29 24.50 26.97
CA PRO A 451 -10.47 25.65 26.07
C PRO A 451 -9.23 26.54 25.89
N ALA A 452 -8.20 26.38 26.72
CA ALA A 452 -6.92 27.07 26.58
C ALA A 452 -5.91 26.27 25.72
N GLY A 453 -6.26 25.05 25.30
CA GLY A 453 -5.43 24.14 24.54
C GLY A 453 -4.48 23.29 25.39
N ASN A 454 -4.67 23.23 26.70
CA ASN A 454 -3.89 22.33 27.55
C ASN A 454 -4.44 20.91 27.47
N LEU A 455 -3.56 19.92 27.40
CA LEU A 455 -3.94 18.51 27.42
C LEU A 455 -4.54 18.13 28.77
N VAL A 456 -5.79 17.64 28.77
CA VAL A 456 -6.55 17.18 29.95
C VAL A 456 -6.41 15.69 30.14
N ASP A 457 -6.62 14.91 29.07
CA ASP A 457 -6.47 13.45 29.09
C ASP A 457 -6.10 12.91 27.70
N LYS A 458 -5.56 11.69 27.69
CA LYS A 458 -5.22 10.93 26.48
C LYS A 458 -5.57 9.46 26.67
N LEU A 459 -6.12 8.83 25.64
CA LEU A 459 -6.23 7.36 25.56
C LEU A 459 -5.60 6.87 24.25
N SER A 460 -4.84 5.78 24.30
CA SER A 460 -4.21 5.17 23.12
C SER A 460 -4.45 3.67 23.13
N ALA A 461 -5.00 3.17 22.03
CA ALA A 461 -5.23 1.75 21.81
C ALA A 461 -4.36 1.25 20.65
N GLY A 462 -3.94 -0.01 20.74
CA GLY A 462 -3.53 -0.75 19.55
C GLY A 462 -4.75 -1.18 18.73
N ALA A 463 -4.56 -2.13 17.82
CA ALA A 463 -5.63 -2.61 16.94
C ALA A 463 -6.91 -3.03 17.67
N PHE A 464 -8.05 -2.76 17.05
CA PHE A 464 -9.37 -3.15 17.50
C PHE A 464 -9.86 -4.37 16.71
N LEU A 465 -10.15 -5.47 17.41
CA LEU A 465 -11.03 -6.49 16.85
C LEU A 465 -12.44 -5.90 16.68
N GLY A 466 -13.23 -6.44 15.76
CA GLY A 466 -14.62 -5.98 15.56
C GLY A 466 -15.42 -6.08 16.86
N ASP A 467 -16.09 -5.00 17.24
CA ASP A 467 -16.89 -4.89 18.47
C ASP A 467 -16.10 -5.13 19.78
N VAL A 468 -14.78 -4.94 19.78
CA VAL A 468 -13.93 -4.97 20.97
C VAL A 468 -13.39 -3.58 21.24
N SER A 469 -13.82 -2.96 22.33
CA SER A 469 -13.37 -1.61 22.72
C SER A 469 -12.09 -1.66 23.56
N TYR A 470 -11.50 -0.49 23.78
CA TYR A 470 -10.37 -0.31 24.68
C TYR A 470 -10.65 0.85 25.62
N GLY A 471 -10.38 0.68 26.91
CA GLY A 471 -10.77 1.67 27.91
C GLY A 471 -10.25 1.39 29.31
N ARG A 472 -10.60 2.29 30.21
CA ARG A 472 -10.16 2.32 31.61
C ARG A 472 -11.18 1.66 32.53
N ASN A 473 -10.72 0.90 33.51
CA ASN A 473 -11.57 0.51 34.66
C ASN A 473 -11.61 1.63 35.72
N GLY A 474 -12.40 1.45 36.78
CA GLY A 474 -12.52 2.44 37.88
C GLY A 474 -11.24 2.72 38.69
N SER A 475 -10.13 2.05 38.40
CA SER A 475 -8.79 2.32 38.96
C SER A 475 -7.80 2.84 37.91
N ASP A 476 -8.30 3.29 36.76
CA ASP A 476 -7.53 3.78 35.61
C ASP A 476 -6.64 2.70 34.96
N GLU A 477 -6.86 1.42 35.24
CA GLU A 477 -6.16 0.34 34.51
C GLU A 477 -6.82 0.16 33.13
N ARG A 478 -6.03 -0.16 32.10
CA ARG A 478 -6.49 -0.18 30.71
C ARG A 478 -6.58 -1.60 30.18
N PHE A 479 -7.69 -1.90 29.51
CA PHE A 479 -7.97 -3.23 28.98
C PHE A 479 -8.75 -3.14 27.67
N TYR A 480 -8.75 -4.25 26.94
CA TYR A 480 -9.70 -4.53 25.87
C TYR A 480 -10.98 -5.15 26.44
N TYR A 481 -12.14 -4.80 25.90
CA TYR A 481 -13.43 -5.32 26.35
C TYR A 481 -14.21 -5.94 25.18
N THR A 482 -14.50 -7.24 25.28
CA THR A 482 -15.37 -7.95 24.32
C THR A 482 -16.85 -7.66 24.50
N GLN A 483 -17.20 -6.86 25.51
CA GLN A 483 -18.54 -6.37 25.78
C GLN A 483 -18.42 -4.87 26.07
N PRO A 484 -18.34 -4.04 25.01
CA PRO A 484 -18.22 -2.59 25.17
C PRO A 484 -19.40 -2.00 25.96
N THR A 485 -19.16 -0.91 26.70
CA THR A 485 -20.14 -0.34 27.64
C THR A 485 -20.51 1.12 27.34
N PRO A 486 -20.95 1.45 26.11
CA PRO A 486 -21.33 2.83 25.79
C PRO A 486 -22.44 3.34 26.72
N GLY A 487 -22.17 4.45 27.41
CA GLY A 487 -23.00 5.08 28.43
C GLY A 487 -22.85 4.50 29.84
N GLY A 488 -21.83 3.68 30.12
CA GLY A 488 -21.72 2.94 31.38
C GLY A 488 -20.29 2.59 31.81
N GLU A 489 -20.18 2.00 33.00
CA GLU A 489 -18.89 1.60 33.56
C GLU A 489 -18.35 0.32 32.91
N ASN A 490 -17.07 0.36 32.56
CA ASN A 490 -16.32 -0.78 32.01
C ASN A 490 -16.30 -1.99 32.97
N GLY A 491 -16.40 -3.19 32.38
CA GLY A 491 -16.39 -4.46 33.10
C GLY A 491 -14.98 -5.03 33.33
N GLN A 492 -14.89 -6.37 33.33
CA GLN A 492 -13.60 -7.07 33.32
C GLN A 492 -13.09 -7.17 31.89
N GLY A 493 -11.87 -6.70 31.65
CA GLY A 493 -11.25 -6.72 30.32
C GLY A 493 -10.06 -7.66 30.23
N GLN A 494 -9.46 -7.72 29.03
CA GLN A 494 -8.25 -8.46 28.71
C GLN A 494 -7.06 -7.51 28.53
N ALA A 495 -5.87 -7.95 28.91
CA ALA A 495 -4.67 -7.10 28.92
C ALA A 495 -4.19 -6.69 27.52
N GLY A 496 -4.58 -7.44 26.49
CA GLY A 496 -4.16 -7.20 25.12
C GLY A 496 -4.82 -8.14 24.12
N ILE A 497 -4.41 -8.02 22.86
CA ILE A 497 -4.74 -8.94 21.77
C ILE A 497 -3.44 -9.62 21.35
N THR A 498 -3.44 -10.94 21.19
CA THR A 498 -2.26 -11.69 20.76
C THR A 498 -1.89 -11.39 19.31
N SER A 499 -0.60 -11.54 18.98
CA SER A 499 -0.11 -11.36 17.62
C SER A 499 -0.71 -12.39 16.65
N GLN A 500 -0.82 -12.01 15.37
CA GLN A 500 -1.10 -12.97 14.31
C GLN A 500 0.17 -13.82 14.08
N PRO A 501 0.09 -15.18 14.11
CA PRO A 501 1.25 -16.01 13.82
C PRO A 501 1.85 -15.72 12.45
N VAL A 502 3.17 -15.79 12.32
CA VAL A 502 3.87 -15.56 11.06
C VAL A 502 4.54 -16.84 10.57
N PHE A 503 4.32 -17.16 9.30
CA PHE A 503 5.05 -18.21 8.60
C PHE A 503 6.47 -17.73 8.27
N GLU A 504 7.47 -18.35 8.88
CA GLU A 504 8.87 -18.14 8.51
C GLU A 504 9.23 -18.93 7.25
N THR A 505 8.61 -20.10 7.10
CA THR A 505 8.61 -20.85 5.84
C THR A 505 7.43 -20.40 5.00
N LEU A 506 7.68 -19.61 3.96
CA LEU A 506 6.62 -19.03 3.12
C LEU A 506 5.75 -20.11 2.46
N PRO A 507 4.41 -19.96 2.45
CA PRO A 507 3.52 -20.85 1.71
C PRO A 507 3.78 -20.81 0.20
N GLY A 508 3.50 -21.92 -0.49
CA GLY A 508 3.84 -22.07 -1.92
C GLY A 508 3.71 -23.50 -2.42
N ILE A 509 4.33 -23.76 -3.58
CA ILE A 509 4.39 -25.05 -4.27
C ILE A 509 5.83 -25.59 -4.16
N PHE A 510 5.98 -26.84 -3.73
CA PHE A 510 7.26 -27.47 -3.43
C PHE A 510 7.49 -28.76 -4.21
N ASP A 511 8.74 -29.04 -4.58
CA ASP A 511 9.12 -30.29 -5.27
C ASP A 511 9.36 -31.48 -4.33
N GLY A 512 9.42 -31.23 -3.03
CA GLY A 512 9.70 -32.24 -2.03
C GLY A 512 9.36 -31.76 -0.61
N PRO A 513 9.44 -32.64 0.39
CA PRO A 513 9.05 -32.36 1.77
C PRO A 513 9.67 -31.07 2.31
N VAL A 514 8.90 -30.31 3.07
CA VAL A 514 9.33 -29.05 3.69
C VAL A 514 9.00 -29.04 5.19
N ALA A 515 9.90 -28.43 5.98
CA ALA A 515 9.72 -28.21 7.40
C ALA A 515 9.19 -26.78 7.62
N VAL A 516 7.90 -26.66 7.96
CA VAL A 516 7.23 -25.36 8.11
C VAL A 516 7.47 -24.80 9.50
N SER A 517 8.11 -23.63 9.55
CA SER A 517 8.39 -22.91 10.80
C SER A 517 7.44 -21.73 10.97
N LEU A 518 6.96 -21.56 12.20
CA LEU A 518 6.04 -20.50 12.63
C LEU A 518 6.66 -19.71 13.79
N ARG A 519 6.37 -18.41 13.86
CA ARG A 519 6.69 -17.53 14.99
C ARG A 519 5.46 -16.74 15.46
N ALA A 520 5.46 -16.32 16.72
CA ALA A 520 4.46 -15.45 17.33
C ALA A 520 5.13 -14.53 18.35
N GLY A 521 4.35 -13.66 19.00
CA GLY A 521 4.82 -12.72 20.00
C GLY A 521 5.38 -13.41 21.25
N GLU A 522 6.21 -12.68 21.99
CA GLU A 522 6.80 -13.19 23.22
C GLU A 522 5.73 -13.56 24.26
N GLY A 523 5.90 -14.72 24.90
CA GLY A 523 4.95 -15.25 25.88
C GLY A 523 3.66 -15.83 25.27
N GLU A 524 3.55 -15.89 23.94
CA GLU A 524 2.40 -16.48 23.25
C GLU A 524 2.70 -17.93 22.82
N THR A 525 1.68 -18.78 22.86
CA THR A 525 1.74 -20.16 22.36
C THR A 525 0.94 -20.27 21.06
N ILE A 526 1.58 -20.78 20.01
CA ILE A 526 0.89 -21.01 18.73
C ILE A 526 0.12 -22.32 18.80
N HIS A 527 -1.15 -22.28 18.38
CA HIS A 527 -1.99 -23.45 18.15
C HIS A 527 -2.38 -23.51 16.68
N TYR A 528 -2.41 -24.71 16.11
CA TYR A 528 -2.64 -24.88 14.68
C TYR A 528 -3.52 -26.08 14.34
N THR A 529 -4.10 -26.05 13.14
CA THR A 529 -4.88 -27.14 12.56
C THR A 529 -4.40 -27.43 11.15
N THR A 530 -4.57 -28.68 10.70
CA THR A 530 -4.24 -29.13 9.33
C THR A 530 -5.45 -29.64 8.55
N ASP A 531 -6.62 -29.66 9.19
CA ASP A 531 -7.90 -30.10 8.64
C ASP A 531 -8.79 -28.92 8.21
N CYS A 532 -8.19 -27.73 8.09
CA CYS A 532 -8.83 -26.45 7.79
C CYS A 532 -9.81 -25.94 8.85
N THR A 533 -10.02 -26.61 10.00
CA THR A 533 -10.88 -26.07 11.08
C THR A 533 -10.24 -24.84 11.72
N THR A 534 -11.05 -23.98 12.33
CA THR A 534 -10.54 -22.78 13.01
C THR A 534 -9.77 -23.18 14.28
N PRO A 535 -8.48 -22.85 14.42
CA PRO A 535 -7.69 -23.26 15.59
C PRO A 535 -8.21 -22.66 16.89
N THR A 536 -8.16 -23.45 17.96
CA THR A 536 -8.54 -23.08 19.33
C THR A 536 -7.48 -23.51 20.34
N ALA A 537 -7.67 -23.21 21.62
CA ALA A 537 -6.80 -23.68 22.70
C ALA A 537 -6.73 -25.23 22.80
N ASP A 538 -7.75 -25.94 22.30
CA ASP A 538 -7.79 -27.41 22.26
C ASP A 538 -7.03 -27.99 21.05
N SER A 539 -6.65 -27.15 20.09
CA SER A 539 -5.85 -27.58 18.93
C SER A 539 -4.41 -27.88 19.33
N PRO A 540 -3.65 -28.69 18.57
CA PRO A 540 -2.24 -28.96 18.85
C PRO A 540 -1.40 -27.69 19.01
N ALA A 541 -0.62 -27.63 20.08
CA ALA A 541 0.38 -26.58 20.29
C ALA A 541 1.61 -26.81 19.39
N TYR A 542 2.07 -25.77 18.73
CA TYR A 542 3.30 -25.78 17.93
C TYR A 542 4.52 -25.81 18.87
N THR A 543 5.35 -26.84 18.74
CA THR A 543 6.55 -27.06 19.57
C THR A 543 7.85 -27.11 18.75
N GLY A 544 7.75 -26.94 17.43
CA GLY A 544 8.84 -27.00 16.47
C GLY A 544 8.32 -27.23 15.04
N PRO A 545 9.20 -27.20 14.03
CA PRO A 545 8.79 -27.20 12.63
C PRO A 545 7.86 -28.37 12.24
N ILE A 546 6.77 -28.06 11.54
CA ILE A 546 5.77 -29.02 11.07
C ILE A 546 6.27 -29.65 9.77
N GLN A 547 6.44 -30.97 9.74
CA GLN A 547 6.87 -31.69 8.54
C GLN A 547 5.67 -31.91 7.62
N VAL A 548 5.74 -31.43 6.39
CA VAL A 548 4.72 -31.62 5.36
C VAL A 548 5.35 -32.20 4.09
N SER A 549 4.66 -33.15 3.46
CA SER A 549 5.15 -33.89 2.27
C SER A 549 4.07 -34.10 1.21
N GLU A 550 2.88 -33.58 1.45
CA GLU A 550 1.71 -33.61 0.58
C GLU A 550 0.88 -32.34 0.81
N ASN A 551 -0.05 -32.04 -0.09
CA ASN A 551 -0.86 -30.82 -0.04
C ASN A 551 -1.47 -30.64 1.36
N THR A 552 -1.01 -29.60 2.06
CA THR A 552 -1.38 -29.35 3.46
C THR A 552 -1.74 -27.89 3.62
N VAL A 553 -2.88 -27.64 4.24
CA VAL A 553 -3.24 -26.31 4.73
C VAL A 553 -2.89 -26.26 6.21
N ILE A 554 -2.23 -25.19 6.64
CA ILE A 554 -1.97 -24.92 8.05
C ILE A 554 -2.69 -23.63 8.40
N ARG A 555 -3.63 -23.69 9.35
CA ARG A 555 -4.24 -22.52 9.99
C ARG A 555 -3.65 -22.39 11.39
N ALA A 556 -3.26 -21.20 11.81
CA ALA A 556 -2.63 -20.97 13.11
C ALA A 556 -3.17 -19.72 13.81
N VAL A 557 -3.28 -19.79 15.14
CA VAL A 557 -3.55 -18.67 16.05
C VAL A 557 -2.49 -18.64 17.16
N ALA A 558 -2.22 -17.46 17.72
CA ALA A 558 -1.41 -17.33 18.94
C ALA A 558 -2.35 -17.14 20.14
N LEU A 559 -2.01 -17.72 21.28
CA LEU A 559 -2.78 -17.64 22.52
C LEU A 559 -1.89 -17.22 23.70
N ARG A 560 -2.45 -16.43 24.61
CA ARG A 560 -1.83 -16.03 25.87
C ARG A 560 -2.91 -15.86 26.93
N ASP A 561 -2.65 -16.34 28.14
CA ASP A 561 -3.62 -16.24 29.23
C ASP A 561 -3.87 -14.76 29.60
N GLY A 562 -5.14 -14.39 29.79
CA GLY A 562 -5.56 -13.00 30.03
C GLY A 562 -5.59 -12.08 28.78
N TYR A 563 -5.33 -12.60 27.58
CA TYR A 563 -5.35 -11.86 26.31
C TYR A 563 -6.47 -12.36 25.39
N LEU A 564 -6.92 -11.50 24.47
CA LEU A 564 -7.80 -11.88 23.37
C LEU A 564 -7.01 -12.54 22.25
N THR A 565 -7.61 -13.56 21.62
CA THR A 565 -7.03 -14.19 20.44
C THR A 565 -7.14 -13.26 19.24
N GLY A 566 -5.99 -12.87 18.68
CA GLY A 566 -5.92 -12.13 17.42
C GLY A 566 -6.35 -12.96 16.19
N TYR A 567 -6.19 -12.39 15.00
CA TYR A 567 -6.59 -13.08 13.76
C TYR A 567 -5.73 -14.31 13.48
N SER A 568 -6.35 -15.35 12.91
CA SER A 568 -5.60 -16.51 12.41
C SER A 568 -4.77 -16.14 11.18
N ASN A 569 -3.64 -16.81 11.00
CA ASN A 569 -2.93 -16.84 9.72
C ASN A 569 -3.12 -18.19 9.03
N THR A 570 -3.13 -18.20 7.70
CA THR A 570 -3.33 -19.41 6.90
C THR A 570 -2.25 -19.53 5.84
N GLY A 571 -1.61 -20.70 5.77
CA GLY A 571 -0.64 -21.05 4.76
C GLY A 571 -1.05 -22.32 4.03
N THR A 572 -1.00 -22.30 2.70
CA THR A 572 -1.23 -23.50 1.86
C THR A 572 0.10 -23.96 1.28
N PHE A 573 0.46 -25.22 1.52
CA PHE A 573 1.67 -25.85 1.04
C PHE A 573 1.27 -26.93 0.04
N LEU A 574 1.52 -26.68 -1.24
CA LEU A 574 1.22 -27.60 -2.33
C LEU A 574 2.49 -28.32 -2.79
N PHE A 575 2.35 -29.48 -3.42
CA PHE A 575 3.49 -30.29 -3.86
C PHE A 575 3.32 -30.76 -5.29
N THR A 576 4.36 -30.63 -6.11
CA THR A 576 4.34 -31.06 -7.53
C THR A 576 4.19 -32.56 -7.71
N THR A 577 4.41 -33.34 -6.64
CA THR A 577 4.27 -34.79 -6.61
C THR A 577 2.83 -35.29 -6.82
N ASP A 578 1.82 -34.41 -6.71
CA ASP A 578 0.43 -34.68 -7.11
C ASP A 578 0.21 -34.55 -8.64
N GLY A 579 1.30 -34.38 -9.41
CA GLY A 579 1.29 -34.23 -10.86
C GLY A 579 1.09 -32.79 -11.33
N VAL A 580 1.33 -31.80 -10.47
CA VAL A 580 0.98 -30.39 -10.70
C VAL A 580 2.20 -29.53 -10.97
N ASP A 581 2.29 -29.09 -12.21
CA ASP A 581 3.06 -27.91 -12.63
C ASP A 581 2.07 -26.96 -13.32
N HIS A 582 1.48 -26.06 -12.55
CA HIS A 582 0.49 -25.13 -13.07
C HIS A 582 1.18 -24.01 -13.84
N SER A 583 0.90 -23.90 -15.14
CA SER A 583 1.29 -22.73 -15.94
C SER A 583 0.50 -21.48 -15.58
N LEU A 584 -0.59 -21.61 -14.83
CA LEU A 584 -1.42 -20.53 -14.33
C LEU A 584 -1.06 -20.19 -12.87
N PRO A 585 -1.24 -18.92 -12.45
CA PRO A 585 -1.23 -18.57 -11.04
C PRO A 585 -2.24 -19.40 -10.24
N VAL A 586 -1.91 -19.67 -8.97
CA VAL A 586 -2.77 -20.47 -8.08
C VAL A 586 -3.45 -19.57 -7.07
N ALA A 587 -4.78 -19.55 -7.09
CA ALA A 587 -5.58 -18.95 -6.05
C ALA A 587 -5.93 -20.00 -4.99
N THR A 588 -5.85 -19.65 -3.71
CA THR A 588 -6.31 -20.52 -2.61
C THR A 588 -7.45 -19.86 -1.86
N LEU A 589 -8.48 -20.64 -1.55
CA LEU A 589 -9.58 -20.24 -0.68
C LEU A 589 -9.66 -21.24 0.47
N VAL A 590 -9.40 -20.80 1.69
CA VAL A 590 -9.41 -21.66 2.87
C VAL A 590 -10.44 -21.15 3.86
N THR A 591 -11.30 -22.03 4.33
CA THR A 591 -12.29 -21.73 5.37
C THR A 591 -12.52 -22.97 6.22
N ASP A 592 -13.18 -22.77 7.36
CA ASP A 592 -13.68 -23.88 8.17
C ASP A 592 -14.54 -24.83 7.31
N PRO A 593 -14.29 -26.16 7.31
CA PRO A 593 -15.05 -27.10 6.48
C PRO A 593 -16.56 -26.96 6.63
N ASP A 594 -17.06 -26.65 7.83
CA ASP A 594 -18.50 -26.48 8.07
C ASP A 594 -19.08 -25.30 7.28
N ASN A 595 -18.30 -24.24 7.04
CA ASN A 595 -18.73 -23.10 6.22
C ASN A 595 -19.03 -23.50 4.76
N LEU A 596 -18.41 -24.57 4.27
CA LEU A 596 -18.69 -25.11 2.93
C LEU A 596 -19.74 -26.21 3.00
N TRP A 597 -19.55 -27.18 3.90
CA TRP A 597 -20.15 -28.51 3.79
C TRP A 597 -21.18 -28.84 4.86
N ASP A 598 -21.35 -28.02 5.90
CA ASP A 598 -22.40 -28.27 6.89
C ASP A 598 -23.74 -28.38 6.17
N SER A 599 -24.48 -29.45 6.46
CA SER A 599 -25.70 -29.81 5.73
C SER A 599 -26.81 -28.75 5.77
N LYS A 600 -26.74 -27.78 6.70
CA LYS A 600 -27.77 -26.75 6.89
C LYS A 600 -27.28 -25.33 6.60
N THR A 601 -26.04 -25.04 6.95
CA THR A 601 -25.49 -23.67 6.98
C THR A 601 -24.30 -23.48 6.04
N GLY A 602 -23.77 -24.56 5.48
CA GLY A 602 -22.68 -24.53 4.52
C GLY A 602 -23.11 -23.90 3.19
N ILE A 603 -22.22 -23.14 2.55
CA ILE A 603 -22.55 -22.45 1.30
C ILE A 603 -22.64 -23.39 0.08
N TYR A 604 -22.25 -24.66 0.23
CA TYR A 604 -22.52 -25.75 -0.73
C TYR A 604 -23.70 -26.64 -0.31
N ALA A 605 -24.32 -26.39 0.83
CA ALA A 605 -25.35 -27.26 1.40
C ALA A 605 -26.60 -27.34 0.53
N THR A 606 -27.02 -28.57 0.24
CA THR A 606 -28.28 -28.88 -0.43
C THR A 606 -29.48 -28.71 0.51
N GLY A 607 -29.31 -29.03 1.80
CA GLY A 607 -30.33 -28.91 2.83
C GLY A 607 -31.42 -29.98 2.80
N ASP A 608 -32.24 -30.02 3.85
CA ASP A 608 -33.24 -31.07 4.10
C ASP A 608 -34.37 -31.13 3.05
N GLN A 609 -34.51 -30.11 2.21
CA GLN A 609 -35.56 -30.01 1.18
C GLN A 609 -35.07 -30.36 -0.22
N PHE A 610 -33.80 -30.74 -0.38
CA PHE A 610 -33.22 -31.02 -1.68
C PHE A 610 -33.86 -32.24 -2.34
N ASP A 611 -34.32 -32.04 -3.57
CA ASP A 611 -34.90 -33.07 -4.44
C ASP A 611 -34.05 -33.22 -5.71
N PRO A 612 -33.10 -34.18 -5.73
CA PRO A 612 -32.28 -34.45 -6.92
C PRO A 612 -33.06 -35.10 -8.06
N ASP A 613 -34.24 -35.67 -7.77
CA ASP A 613 -35.07 -36.41 -8.70
C ASP A 613 -36.23 -35.56 -9.27
N ALA A 614 -36.24 -34.25 -8.97
CA ALA A 614 -37.27 -33.34 -9.44
C ALA A 614 -37.37 -33.34 -10.99
N ALA A 615 -38.58 -33.13 -11.50
CA ALA A 615 -38.89 -33.31 -12.91
C ALA A 615 -38.15 -32.35 -13.87
N SER A 616 -37.62 -31.23 -13.37
CA SER A 616 -36.81 -30.29 -14.13
C SER A 616 -35.59 -29.83 -13.34
N TYR A 617 -34.51 -29.48 -14.06
CA TYR A 617 -33.31 -28.92 -13.45
C TYR A 617 -33.60 -27.66 -12.61
N THR A 618 -34.54 -26.82 -13.04
CA THR A 618 -34.95 -25.64 -12.26
C THR A 618 -35.57 -26.00 -10.92
N ASP A 619 -36.35 -27.09 -10.86
CA ASP A 619 -36.97 -27.56 -9.62
C ASP A 619 -35.92 -28.19 -8.69
N VAL A 620 -34.95 -28.94 -9.26
CA VAL A 620 -33.78 -29.43 -8.52
C VAL A 620 -33.02 -28.26 -7.88
N LEU A 621 -32.79 -27.18 -8.62
CA LEU A 621 -32.12 -26.00 -8.05
C LEU A 621 -32.95 -25.33 -6.98
N SER A 622 -34.24 -25.15 -7.21
CA SER A 622 -35.12 -24.42 -6.28
C SER A 622 -35.32 -25.15 -4.95
N SER A 623 -35.13 -26.47 -4.93
CA SER A 623 -35.18 -27.29 -3.73
C SER A 623 -33.91 -27.19 -2.87
N ALA A 624 -32.79 -26.72 -3.43
CA ALA A 624 -31.51 -26.63 -2.75
C ALA A 624 -31.34 -25.33 -1.93
N THR A 625 -30.87 -25.47 -0.68
CA THR A 625 -30.67 -24.34 0.26
C THR A 625 -29.64 -23.32 -0.27
N TYR A 626 -28.51 -23.76 -0.85
CA TYR A 626 -27.53 -22.84 -1.47
C TYR A 626 -28.12 -21.96 -2.60
N TYR A 627 -29.19 -22.41 -3.26
CA TYR A 627 -29.83 -21.67 -4.35
C TYR A 627 -30.89 -20.71 -3.81
N GLN A 628 -31.61 -21.10 -2.75
CA GLN A 628 -32.59 -20.24 -2.07
C GLN A 628 -31.97 -18.93 -1.55
N ALA A 629 -30.70 -18.98 -1.13
CA ALA A 629 -29.88 -17.83 -0.78
C ALA A 629 -29.89 -16.68 -1.80
N LYS A 630 -30.17 -16.97 -3.08
CA LYS A 630 -30.29 -15.94 -4.14
C LYS A 630 -31.46 -14.98 -3.91
N PHE A 631 -32.51 -15.41 -3.21
CA PHE A 631 -33.73 -14.66 -2.99
C PHE A 631 -33.80 -14.01 -1.61
N ALA A 632 -32.78 -14.22 -0.79
CA ALA A 632 -32.63 -13.57 0.51
C ALA A 632 -32.34 -12.07 0.32
N SER A 633 -32.71 -11.27 1.32
CA SER A 633 -32.30 -9.88 1.44
C SER A 633 -30.78 -9.77 1.61
N GLU A 634 -30.19 -8.61 1.30
CA GLU A 634 -28.73 -8.44 1.44
C GLU A 634 -28.27 -8.65 2.89
N GLU A 635 -29.09 -8.26 3.88
CA GLU A 635 -28.85 -8.49 5.31
C GLU A 635 -28.78 -9.99 5.62
N GLU A 636 -29.79 -10.77 5.19
CA GLU A 636 -29.78 -12.23 5.33
C GLU A 636 -28.62 -12.90 4.58
N VAL A 637 -28.20 -12.35 3.43
CA VAL A 637 -27.03 -12.86 2.69
C VAL A 637 -25.75 -12.61 3.47
N ASP A 638 -25.58 -11.44 4.06
CA ASP A 638 -24.40 -11.09 4.84
C ASP A 638 -24.35 -11.85 6.18
N GLU A 639 -25.49 -12.09 6.83
CA GLU A 639 -25.55 -12.83 8.09
C GLU A 639 -25.40 -14.34 7.92
N ILE A 640 -26.09 -14.93 6.93
CA ILE A 640 -26.22 -16.40 6.82
C ILE A 640 -25.27 -16.98 5.77
N TRP A 641 -25.17 -16.30 4.62
CA TRP A 641 -24.58 -16.85 3.39
C TRP A 641 -23.18 -16.36 3.08
N THR A 642 -22.65 -15.50 3.94
CA THR A 642 -21.29 -14.98 3.89
C THR A 642 -20.47 -15.63 4.98
N LYS A 643 -19.32 -16.19 4.63
CA LYS A 643 -18.49 -16.98 5.53
C LYS A 643 -17.08 -16.42 5.61
N PRO A 644 -16.44 -16.47 6.78
CA PRO A 644 -15.03 -16.08 6.93
C PRO A 644 -14.14 -17.05 6.13
N ALA A 645 -13.07 -16.55 5.51
CA ALA A 645 -12.08 -17.35 4.82
C ALA A 645 -10.72 -16.64 4.78
N ALA A 646 -9.68 -17.33 4.34
CA ALA A 646 -8.44 -16.75 3.87
C ALA A 646 -8.36 -16.91 2.35
N PHE A 647 -8.05 -15.81 1.66
CA PHE A 647 -7.77 -15.81 0.22
C PHE A 647 -6.30 -15.47 0.00
N SER A 648 -5.64 -16.29 -0.83
CA SER A 648 -4.23 -16.08 -1.18
C SER A 648 -4.03 -16.30 -2.68
N LEU A 649 -2.99 -15.69 -3.23
CA LEU A 649 -2.56 -15.86 -4.60
C LEU A 649 -1.08 -16.28 -4.61
N MET A 650 -0.76 -17.26 -5.44
CA MET A 650 0.59 -17.72 -5.69
C MET A 650 0.97 -17.48 -7.16
N GLU A 651 2.19 -16.99 -7.36
CA GLU A 651 2.80 -16.75 -8.65
C GLU A 651 4.19 -17.38 -8.66
N ASN A 652 4.56 -18.05 -9.75
CA ASN A 652 5.85 -18.75 -9.88
C ASN A 652 6.15 -19.69 -8.68
N GLY A 653 5.12 -20.35 -8.15
CA GLY A 653 5.23 -21.29 -7.03
C GLY A 653 5.29 -20.67 -5.63
N GLN A 654 5.23 -19.34 -5.49
CA GLN A 654 5.32 -18.68 -4.18
C GLN A 654 4.07 -17.84 -3.90
N GLN A 655 3.60 -17.82 -2.64
CA GLN A 655 2.54 -16.92 -2.21
C GLN A 655 2.99 -15.45 -2.30
N VAL A 656 2.26 -14.64 -3.08
CA VAL A 656 2.51 -13.21 -3.31
C VAL A 656 1.46 -12.31 -2.66
N PHE A 657 0.31 -12.87 -2.28
CA PHE A 657 -0.76 -12.16 -1.59
C PHE A 657 -1.48 -13.10 -0.62
N SER A 658 -1.88 -12.61 0.55
CA SER A 658 -2.76 -13.34 1.48
C SER A 658 -3.52 -12.37 2.37
N GLN A 659 -4.81 -12.60 2.57
CA GLN A 659 -5.65 -11.81 3.46
C GLN A 659 -6.86 -12.62 3.97
N ASN A 660 -7.26 -12.37 5.21
CA ASN A 660 -8.56 -12.84 5.72
C ASN A 660 -9.69 -12.03 5.10
N VAL A 661 -10.69 -12.72 4.56
CA VAL A 661 -11.77 -12.17 3.74
C VAL A 661 -13.10 -12.83 4.08
N ASP A 662 -14.19 -12.23 3.62
CA ASP A 662 -15.48 -12.89 3.55
C ASP A 662 -15.68 -13.52 2.16
N ILE A 663 -16.31 -14.68 2.11
CA ILE A 663 -16.66 -15.39 0.87
C ILE A 663 -18.15 -15.72 0.81
N ARG A 664 -18.72 -15.70 -0.40
CA ARG A 664 -20.08 -16.20 -0.66
C ARG A 664 -20.21 -16.69 -2.10
N ILE A 665 -21.15 -17.59 -2.36
CA ILE A 665 -21.35 -18.11 -3.72
C ILE A 665 -21.79 -17.01 -4.70
N ALA A 666 -21.15 -16.94 -5.86
CA ALA A 666 -21.42 -15.98 -6.92
C ALA A 666 -22.41 -16.50 -7.97
N GLY A 667 -23.04 -15.56 -8.67
CA GLY A 667 -23.87 -15.83 -9.84
C GLY A 667 -25.28 -16.31 -9.52
N SER A 668 -25.99 -16.75 -10.58
CA SER A 668 -27.38 -17.21 -10.53
C SER A 668 -27.49 -18.68 -10.94
N TYR A 669 -27.78 -19.00 -12.20
CA TYR A 669 -27.83 -20.40 -12.67
C TYR A 669 -26.51 -21.16 -12.50
N GLY A 670 -25.37 -20.45 -12.49
CA GLY A 670 -24.06 -21.02 -12.18
C GLY A 670 -23.98 -21.64 -10.77
N ARG A 671 -24.83 -21.21 -9.83
CA ARG A 671 -24.94 -21.83 -8.50
C ARG A 671 -25.35 -23.28 -8.55
N GLY A 672 -26.04 -23.71 -9.61
CA GLY A 672 -26.45 -25.09 -9.81
C GLY A 672 -25.37 -26.02 -10.33
N ARG A 673 -24.19 -25.48 -10.68
CA ARG A 673 -23.04 -26.28 -11.13
C ARG A 673 -22.28 -26.85 -9.94
N ALA A 674 -21.52 -27.93 -10.17
CA ALA A 674 -20.64 -28.49 -9.15
C ALA A 674 -19.46 -27.57 -8.81
N GLN A 675 -18.88 -26.92 -9.82
CA GLN A 675 -17.85 -25.89 -9.64
C GLN A 675 -18.57 -24.53 -9.55
N LYS A 676 -18.76 -24.02 -8.34
CA LYS A 676 -19.48 -22.76 -8.11
C LYS A 676 -18.51 -21.58 -8.14
N GLY A 677 -19.00 -20.40 -8.56
CA GLY A 677 -18.23 -19.15 -8.43
C GLY A 677 -18.22 -18.63 -6.99
N PHE A 678 -17.23 -17.82 -6.64
CA PHE A 678 -17.13 -17.16 -5.33
C PHE A 678 -16.98 -15.65 -5.49
N ASN A 679 -17.72 -14.88 -4.69
CA ASN A 679 -17.36 -13.48 -4.42
C ASN A 679 -16.43 -13.46 -3.22
N ILE A 680 -15.37 -12.67 -3.31
CA ILE A 680 -14.38 -12.44 -2.24
C ILE A 680 -14.53 -10.98 -1.82
N ILE A 681 -14.66 -10.72 -0.53
CA ILE A 681 -15.00 -9.41 0.02
C ILE A 681 -14.02 -9.05 1.13
N ALA A 682 -13.32 -7.94 0.98
CA ALA A 682 -12.47 -7.38 2.04
C ALA A 682 -13.35 -6.67 3.09
N ARG A 683 -13.08 -6.93 4.37
CA ARG A 683 -13.84 -6.38 5.50
C ARG A 683 -12.89 -5.82 6.54
N GLY A 684 -13.23 -4.64 7.09
CA GLY A 684 -12.45 -4.00 8.15
C GLY A 684 -12.35 -4.83 9.43
N LYS A 685 -13.28 -5.77 9.67
CA LYS A 685 -13.19 -6.73 10.79
C LYS A 685 -11.96 -7.63 10.78
N TYR A 686 -11.17 -7.64 9.70
CA TYR A 686 -9.93 -8.42 9.56
C TYR A 686 -8.68 -7.54 9.47
N GLY A 687 -8.76 -6.27 9.91
CA GLY A 687 -7.71 -5.27 9.74
C GLY A 687 -7.93 -4.44 8.47
N ASN A 688 -7.62 -4.99 7.30
CA ASN A 688 -7.71 -4.21 6.05
C ASN A 688 -9.09 -4.34 5.39
N SER A 689 -9.73 -3.18 5.14
CA SER A 689 -11.05 -3.11 4.51
C SER A 689 -11.01 -3.25 2.98
N ARG A 690 -9.82 -3.31 2.39
CA ARG A 690 -9.51 -3.52 0.96
C ARG A 690 -8.40 -4.56 0.81
N MET A 691 -8.31 -5.16 -0.38
CA MET A 691 -7.18 -5.99 -0.80
C MET A 691 -6.22 -5.12 -1.61
N GLU A 692 -5.06 -4.82 -1.05
CA GLU A 692 -4.02 -3.99 -1.67
C GLU A 692 -3.04 -4.88 -2.45
N TYR A 693 -3.38 -5.16 -3.71
CA TYR A 693 -2.53 -5.90 -4.63
C TYR A 693 -2.94 -5.64 -6.09
N PRO A 694 -1.99 -5.47 -7.02
CA PRO A 694 -2.28 -5.31 -8.46
C PRO A 694 -2.71 -6.64 -9.10
N PHE A 695 -3.95 -7.09 -8.83
CA PHE A 695 -4.45 -8.36 -9.37
C PHE A 695 -4.53 -8.38 -10.91
N PHE A 696 -4.64 -7.22 -11.54
CA PHE A 696 -4.81 -7.06 -12.98
C PHE A 696 -3.81 -6.04 -13.54
N ASN A 697 -2.91 -6.49 -14.42
CA ASN A 697 -1.83 -5.66 -14.97
C ASN A 697 -2.30 -4.57 -15.94
N ASN A 698 -3.56 -4.65 -16.38
CA ASN A 698 -4.22 -3.71 -17.31
C ASN A 698 -5.12 -2.70 -16.58
N ARG A 699 -4.83 -2.44 -15.30
CA ARG A 699 -5.55 -1.45 -14.50
C ARG A 699 -4.54 -0.54 -13.81
N ASP A 700 -4.89 0.75 -13.70
CA ASP A 700 -4.02 1.77 -13.10
C ASP A 700 -4.16 1.85 -11.57
N PHE A 701 -5.08 1.06 -11.00
CA PHE A 701 -5.32 0.94 -9.57
C PHE A 701 -4.87 -0.42 -9.03
N THR A 702 -4.45 -0.43 -7.77
CA THR A 702 -3.82 -1.61 -7.12
C THR A 702 -4.56 -2.07 -5.88
N GLU A 703 -5.80 -1.63 -5.68
CA GLU A 703 -6.61 -2.03 -4.53
C GLU A 703 -8.05 -2.38 -4.92
N TYR A 704 -8.65 -3.31 -4.17
CA TYR A 704 -9.98 -3.83 -4.48
C TYR A 704 -10.79 -4.10 -3.22
N LYS A 705 -12.01 -3.57 -3.16
CA LYS A 705 -12.99 -3.92 -2.10
C LYS A 705 -13.49 -5.36 -2.23
N SER A 706 -13.62 -5.84 -3.46
CA SER A 706 -14.17 -7.17 -3.74
C SER A 706 -13.75 -7.70 -5.10
N LEU A 707 -13.60 -9.02 -5.18
CA LEU A 707 -13.25 -9.76 -6.39
C LEU A 707 -14.25 -10.90 -6.61
N THR A 708 -14.19 -11.55 -7.77
CA THR A 708 -14.97 -12.75 -8.07
C THR A 708 -14.11 -13.80 -8.73
N LEU A 709 -14.11 -15.01 -8.17
CA LEU A 709 -13.64 -16.21 -8.86
C LEU A 709 -14.82 -16.78 -9.66
N ARG A 710 -14.78 -16.62 -10.99
CA ARG A 710 -15.82 -17.11 -11.90
C ARG A 710 -15.43 -18.45 -12.53
N ALA A 711 -16.30 -19.45 -12.38
CA ALA A 711 -16.13 -20.80 -12.94
C ALA A 711 -16.68 -20.96 -14.38
N GLY A 712 -16.85 -19.88 -15.15
CA GLY A 712 -17.47 -19.93 -16.49
C GLY A 712 -19.01 -20.02 -16.52
N ALA A 713 -19.68 -20.05 -15.36
CA ALA A 713 -21.14 -20.07 -15.23
C ALA A 713 -21.81 -21.21 -16.05
N GLN A 714 -22.68 -20.91 -17.01
CA GLN A 714 -23.29 -21.95 -17.86
C GLN A 714 -22.39 -22.39 -19.02
N ASP A 715 -21.30 -21.66 -19.31
CA ASP A 715 -20.28 -22.05 -20.29
C ASP A 715 -19.22 -23.00 -19.71
N GLN A 716 -19.26 -23.24 -18.39
CA GLN A 716 -18.26 -24.02 -17.65
C GLN A 716 -17.89 -25.33 -18.36
N ASN A 717 -18.88 -26.12 -18.77
CA ASN A 717 -18.67 -27.46 -19.35
C ASN A 717 -18.59 -27.47 -20.89
N ARG A 718 -18.51 -26.28 -21.49
CA ARG A 718 -18.32 -26.05 -22.93
C ARG A 718 -16.91 -25.51 -23.18
N SER A 719 -16.79 -24.26 -23.61
CA SER A 719 -15.50 -23.60 -23.87
C SER A 719 -14.90 -22.96 -22.63
N LYS A 720 -15.72 -22.63 -21.62
CA LYS A 720 -15.37 -21.89 -20.40
C LYS A 720 -14.86 -20.46 -20.58
N ILE A 721 -14.49 -20.04 -21.79
CA ILE A 721 -13.83 -18.76 -22.10
C ILE A 721 -14.74 -17.68 -22.71
N ARG A 722 -16.05 -17.94 -22.93
CA ARG A 722 -16.92 -17.00 -23.68
C ARG A 722 -17.07 -15.63 -23.03
N ASP A 723 -17.12 -15.58 -21.69
CA ASP A 723 -17.28 -14.33 -20.95
C ASP A 723 -16.03 -13.46 -21.05
N GLU A 724 -14.87 -14.10 -20.91
CA GLU A 724 -13.54 -13.48 -21.01
C GLU A 724 -13.20 -13.10 -22.45
N LEU A 725 -13.64 -13.88 -23.44
CA LEU A 725 -13.56 -13.52 -24.85
C LEU A 725 -14.36 -12.25 -25.12
N ALA A 726 -15.61 -12.18 -24.62
CA ALA A 726 -16.43 -10.99 -24.80
C ALA A 726 -15.77 -9.75 -24.20
N THR A 727 -15.41 -9.76 -22.91
CA THR A 727 -14.83 -8.57 -22.26
C THR A 727 -13.41 -8.27 -22.72
N GLY A 728 -12.60 -9.28 -23.02
CA GLY A 728 -11.22 -9.10 -23.48
C GLY A 728 -11.11 -8.43 -24.86
N LEU A 729 -12.12 -8.57 -25.72
CA LEU A 729 -12.13 -7.87 -27.01
C LEU A 729 -12.20 -6.34 -26.88
N LEU A 730 -12.74 -5.84 -25.77
CA LEU A 730 -12.86 -4.41 -25.49
C LEU A 730 -11.56 -3.82 -24.96
N GLU A 731 -10.63 -4.65 -24.47
CA GLU A 731 -9.38 -4.20 -23.87
C GLU A 731 -8.49 -3.46 -24.89
N GLY A 732 -7.99 -2.28 -24.53
CA GLY A 732 -7.20 -1.44 -25.43
C GLY A 732 -7.99 -0.87 -26.62
N THR A 733 -9.32 -0.80 -26.54
CA THR A 733 -10.18 -0.16 -27.56
C THR A 733 -10.76 1.17 -27.06
N ASP A 734 -11.34 1.95 -27.98
CA ASP A 734 -12.06 3.19 -27.67
C ASP A 734 -13.56 2.95 -27.36
N ILE A 735 -13.96 1.71 -27.06
CA ILE A 735 -15.35 1.35 -26.73
C ILE A 735 -15.73 1.95 -25.37
N ASN A 736 -16.76 2.80 -25.36
CA ASN A 736 -17.18 3.58 -24.18
C ASN A 736 -18.18 2.83 -23.28
N VAL A 737 -17.76 1.73 -22.65
CA VAL A 737 -18.54 0.98 -21.65
C VAL A 737 -17.64 0.48 -20.54
N LEU A 738 -18.17 0.24 -19.34
CA LEU A 738 -17.41 -0.44 -18.30
C LEU A 738 -17.40 -1.95 -18.54
N TYR A 739 -16.25 -2.60 -18.33
CA TYR A 739 -16.08 -4.04 -18.44
C TYR A 739 -15.05 -4.55 -17.42
N GLN A 740 -15.20 -5.81 -17.01
CA GLN A 740 -14.33 -6.43 -16.01
C GLN A 740 -12.99 -6.86 -16.63
N ALA A 741 -11.89 -6.54 -15.97
CA ALA A 741 -10.64 -7.28 -16.12
C ALA A 741 -10.82 -8.71 -15.61
N TYR A 742 -9.97 -9.59 -16.10
CA TYR A 742 -9.89 -10.96 -15.65
C TYR A 742 -8.45 -11.44 -15.62
N ARG A 743 -8.22 -12.49 -14.83
CA ARG A 743 -6.98 -13.23 -14.76
C ARG A 743 -7.30 -14.72 -14.63
N PRO A 744 -6.81 -15.59 -15.53
CA PRO A 744 -6.97 -17.04 -15.37
C PRO A 744 -6.13 -17.52 -14.19
N VAL A 745 -6.72 -18.38 -13.36
CA VAL A 745 -6.07 -18.99 -12.19
C VAL A 745 -6.53 -20.45 -12.04
N VAL A 746 -5.74 -21.26 -11.35
CA VAL A 746 -6.24 -22.52 -10.77
C VAL A 746 -6.68 -22.24 -9.33
N LEU A 747 -7.85 -22.72 -8.94
CA LEU A 747 -8.32 -22.60 -7.56
C LEU A 747 -7.98 -23.87 -6.77
N TYR A 748 -7.43 -23.70 -5.57
CA TYR A 748 -7.44 -24.71 -4.51
C TYR A 748 -8.42 -24.29 -3.41
N LEU A 749 -9.42 -25.13 -3.13
CA LEU A 749 -10.42 -24.90 -2.09
C LEU A 749 -10.11 -25.85 -0.92
N ASN A 750 -9.79 -25.30 0.26
CA ASN A 750 -9.35 -26.08 1.43
C ASN A 750 -8.23 -27.08 1.10
N GLY A 751 -7.24 -26.67 0.30
CA GLY A 751 -6.09 -27.49 -0.08
C GLY A 751 -6.37 -28.50 -1.20
N GLU A 752 -7.61 -28.58 -1.70
CA GLU A 752 -7.95 -29.45 -2.84
C GLU A 752 -8.00 -28.70 -4.16
N TYR A 753 -7.43 -29.29 -5.23
CA TYR A 753 -7.59 -28.80 -6.59
C TYR A 753 -9.07 -28.65 -6.96
N TRP A 754 -9.46 -27.45 -7.40
CA TRP A 754 -10.84 -27.08 -7.73
C TRP A 754 -11.02 -26.63 -9.19
N GLY A 755 -9.99 -26.78 -10.02
CA GLY A 755 -10.04 -26.48 -11.44
C GLY A 755 -9.73 -25.03 -11.80
N VAL A 756 -9.93 -24.68 -13.06
CA VAL A 756 -9.66 -23.35 -13.59
C VAL A 756 -10.75 -22.38 -13.13
N TYR A 757 -10.35 -21.17 -12.80
CA TYR A 757 -11.24 -20.03 -12.55
C TYR A 757 -10.71 -18.81 -13.29
N PHE A 758 -11.59 -17.84 -13.48
CA PHE A 758 -11.19 -16.49 -13.83
C PHE A 758 -11.40 -15.61 -12.61
N LEU A 759 -10.30 -15.10 -12.03
CA LEU A 759 -10.37 -14.01 -11.06
C LEU A 759 -10.78 -12.76 -11.82
N LYS A 760 -11.84 -12.07 -11.39
CA LYS A 760 -12.39 -10.89 -12.05
C LYS A 760 -12.70 -9.79 -11.06
N GLU A 761 -12.70 -8.55 -11.53
CA GLU A 761 -13.23 -7.41 -10.78
C GLU A 761 -14.69 -7.69 -10.37
N LYS A 762 -15.11 -7.41 -9.14
CA LYS A 762 -16.52 -7.60 -8.75
C LYS A 762 -17.35 -6.39 -9.17
N ARG A 763 -18.28 -6.57 -10.12
CA ARG A 763 -19.21 -5.50 -10.52
C ARG A 763 -20.20 -5.16 -9.39
N ASN A 764 -20.03 -4.00 -8.80
CA ASN A 764 -20.86 -3.35 -7.79
C ASN A 764 -20.54 -1.85 -7.76
N ARG A 765 -21.02 -1.12 -6.76
CA ARG A 765 -20.76 0.33 -6.62
C ARG A 765 -19.28 0.69 -6.52
N PHE A 766 -18.48 -0.15 -5.85
CA PHE A 766 -17.03 0.04 -5.75
C PHE A 766 -16.33 -0.08 -7.10
N PHE A 767 -16.74 -1.04 -7.94
CA PHE A 767 -16.23 -1.17 -9.32
C PHE A 767 -16.56 0.06 -10.17
N VAL A 768 -17.79 0.59 -10.08
CA VAL A 768 -18.17 1.80 -10.82
C VAL A 768 -17.35 2.99 -10.35
N ALA A 769 -17.25 3.20 -9.04
CA ALA A 769 -16.49 4.30 -8.44
C ALA A 769 -15.02 4.30 -8.90
N GLN A 770 -14.40 3.12 -8.84
CA GLN A 770 -13.00 2.92 -9.18
C GLN A 770 -12.71 3.13 -10.68
N HIS A 771 -13.60 2.71 -11.58
CA HIS A 771 -13.46 2.95 -13.02
C HIS A 771 -13.75 4.40 -13.44
N GLU A 772 -14.64 5.08 -12.72
CA GLU A 772 -14.98 6.49 -12.98
C GLU A 772 -14.08 7.48 -12.22
N GLY A 773 -13.17 6.98 -11.36
CA GLY A 773 -12.25 7.81 -10.58
C GLY A 773 -12.96 8.68 -9.54
N VAL A 774 -14.04 8.19 -8.93
CA VAL A 774 -14.79 8.91 -7.89
C VAL A 774 -14.62 8.23 -6.53
N GLU A 775 -14.50 9.03 -5.48
CA GLU A 775 -14.40 8.54 -4.09
C GLU A 775 -15.77 8.19 -3.49
N ASP A 776 -16.83 8.85 -3.96
CA ASP A 776 -18.20 8.61 -3.51
C ASP A 776 -18.72 7.28 -4.06
N VAL A 777 -18.83 6.30 -3.16
CA VAL A 777 -19.30 4.95 -3.47
C VAL A 777 -20.79 4.76 -3.21
N ASP A 778 -21.47 5.73 -2.60
CA ASP A 778 -22.82 5.55 -2.06
C ASP A 778 -23.88 6.37 -2.80
N ASN A 779 -23.51 7.49 -3.44
CA ASN A 779 -24.42 8.28 -4.26
C ASN A 779 -24.38 7.86 -5.73
N MET A 780 -24.93 6.70 -6.08
CA MET A 780 -25.09 6.30 -7.48
C MET A 780 -26.29 5.39 -7.69
N LEU A 781 -26.74 5.30 -8.93
CA LEU A 781 -27.82 4.40 -9.33
C LEU A 781 -27.24 3.28 -10.21
N ILE A 782 -27.56 2.03 -9.90
CA ILE A 782 -27.18 0.88 -10.73
C ILE A 782 -28.41 0.01 -10.98
N GLY A 783 -28.85 -0.05 -12.23
CA GLY A 783 -29.99 -0.85 -12.69
C GLY A 783 -29.56 -2.03 -13.54
N LYS A 784 -30.38 -3.09 -13.57
CA LYS A 784 -30.19 -4.27 -14.43
C LYS A 784 -31.51 -4.72 -15.05
N ALA A 785 -31.43 -5.50 -16.13
CA ALA A 785 -32.59 -5.90 -16.91
C ALA A 785 -33.43 -4.68 -17.31
N SER A 786 -34.76 -4.73 -17.17
CA SER A 786 -35.63 -3.59 -17.52
C SER A 786 -35.82 -2.59 -16.37
N THR A 787 -36.00 -3.08 -15.14
CA THR A 787 -36.37 -2.26 -13.96
C THR A 787 -35.77 -2.78 -12.65
N LEU A 788 -34.90 -3.80 -12.67
CA LEU A 788 -34.35 -4.34 -11.42
C LEU A 788 -33.25 -3.42 -10.89
N VAL A 789 -33.22 -3.24 -9.58
CA VAL A 789 -32.19 -2.46 -8.89
C VAL A 789 -31.04 -3.37 -8.50
N SER A 790 -29.81 -2.92 -8.75
CA SER A 790 -28.59 -3.48 -8.17
C SER A 790 -28.06 -2.59 -7.03
N TYR A 791 -28.25 -1.27 -7.14
CA TYR A 791 -27.92 -0.30 -6.09
C TYR A 791 -28.73 1.00 -6.29
N GLY A 792 -29.09 1.69 -5.21
CA GLY A 792 -29.87 2.92 -5.24
C GLY A 792 -31.36 2.68 -5.58
N THR A 793 -31.92 3.52 -6.47
CA THR A 793 -33.31 3.42 -6.95
C THR A 793 -33.38 3.36 -8.48
N ASN A 794 -34.56 3.10 -9.05
CA ASN A 794 -34.78 3.06 -10.50
C ASN A 794 -35.75 4.15 -11.02
N GLU A 795 -36.16 5.10 -10.18
CA GLU A 795 -37.24 6.04 -10.50
C GLU A 795 -36.92 6.90 -11.73
N GLU A 796 -35.71 7.46 -11.78
CA GLU A 796 -35.24 8.24 -12.92
C GLU A 796 -35.18 7.42 -14.21
N TRP A 797 -34.75 6.16 -14.11
CA TRP A 797 -34.69 5.26 -15.26
C TRP A 797 -36.09 4.95 -15.80
N VAL A 798 -37.04 4.67 -14.90
CA VAL A 798 -38.44 4.42 -15.28
C VAL A 798 -39.05 5.67 -15.94
N ALA A 799 -38.79 6.86 -15.39
CA ALA A 799 -39.26 8.11 -15.98
C ALA A 799 -38.69 8.34 -17.39
N LEU A 800 -37.37 8.14 -17.58
CA LEU A 800 -36.71 8.21 -18.88
C LEU A 800 -37.32 7.23 -19.88
N MET A 801 -37.49 5.95 -19.50
CA MET A 801 -38.04 4.95 -20.40
C MET A 801 -39.50 5.22 -20.76
N ASN A 802 -40.30 5.77 -19.84
CA ASN A 802 -41.66 6.23 -20.15
C ASN A 802 -41.65 7.39 -21.16
N TYR A 803 -40.70 8.32 -21.03
CA TYR A 803 -40.52 9.39 -22.01
C TYR A 803 -40.18 8.84 -23.40
N VAL A 804 -39.19 7.94 -23.48
CA VAL A 804 -38.76 7.28 -24.72
C VAL A 804 -39.92 6.56 -25.43
N LYS A 805 -40.81 5.90 -24.68
CA LYS A 805 -41.97 5.20 -25.26
C LYS A 805 -43.09 6.13 -25.72
N SER A 806 -43.16 7.35 -25.20
CA SER A 806 -44.24 8.31 -25.48
C SER A 806 -43.88 9.40 -26.47
N HIS A 807 -42.60 9.53 -26.84
CA HIS A 807 -42.10 10.56 -27.76
C HIS A 807 -41.41 9.98 -28.98
N ASP A 808 -41.37 10.74 -30.07
CA ASP A 808 -40.69 10.35 -31.31
C ASP A 808 -39.30 11.00 -31.39
N LEU A 809 -38.23 10.21 -31.29
CA LEU A 809 -36.86 10.74 -31.28
C LEU A 809 -36.33 11.15 -32.66
N SER A 810 -37.15 11.09 -33.72
CA SER A 810 -36.87 11.88 -34.92
C SER A 810 -37.07 13.39 -34.69
N ASP A 811 -37.80 13.78 -33.64
CA ASP A 811 -37.90 15.17 -33.20
C ASP A 811 -36.61 15.62 -32.46
N PRO A 812 -35.96 16.72 -32.86
CA PRO A 812 -34.72 17.18 -32.23
C PRO A 812 -34.84 17.50 -30.75
N THR A 813 -36.00 17.98 -30.28
CA THR A 813 -36.20 18.35 -28.86
C THR A 813 -36.31 17.09 -28.01
N ALA A 814 -37.08 16.11 -28.47
CA ALA A 814 -37.20 14.83 -27.78
C ALA A 814 -35.87 14.07 -27.75
N TYR A 815 -35.11 14.10 -28.85
CA TYR A 815 -33.77 13.52 -28.91
C TYR A 815 -32.79 14.22 -27.95
N ALA A 816 -32.79 15.55 -27.90
CA ALA A 816 -31.95 16.32 -26.99
C ALA A 816 -32.24 15.99 -25.50
N TYR A 817 -33.52 15.86 -25.13
CA TYR A 817 -33.92 15.47 -23.77
C TYR A 817 -33.32 14.12 -23.34
N VAL A 818 -33.26 13.16 -24.26
CA VAL A 818 -32.62 11.85 -24.02
C VAL A 818 -31.10 12.00 -23.93
N CYS A 819 -30.48 12.77 -24.82
CA CYS A 819 -29.03 12.98 -24.83
C CYS A 819 -28.50 13.72 -23.58
N GLU A 820 -29.33 14.54 -22.93
CA GLU A 820 -29.00 15.16 -21.64
C GLU A 820 -28.91 14.14 -20.50
N ARG A 821 -29.60 13.01 -20.61
CA ARG A 821 -29.74 12.00 -19.53
C ARG A 821 -29.01 10.70 -19.83
N VAL A 822 -28.74 10.41 -21.09
CA VAL A 822 -28.14 9.16 -21.57
C VAL A 822 -26.88 9.48 -22.35
N ASP A 823 -25.79 8.77 -22.07
CA ASP A 823 -24.67 8.72 -22.98
C ASP A 823 -25.04 7.79 -24.15
N VAL A 824 -25.62 8.39 -25.19
CA VAL A 824 -26.09 7.67 -26.38
C VAL A 824 -24.95 7.06 -27.19
N ASN A 825 -23.70 7.46 -26.96
CA ASN A 825 -22.52 6.84 -27.57
C ASN A 825 -22.08 5.61 -26.78
N SER A 826 -22.10 5.67 -25.44
CA SER A 826 -21.92 4.49 -24.60
C SER A 826 -22.95 3.40 -24.93
N PHE A 827 -24.21 3.80 -25.11
CA PHE A 827 -25.27 2.87 -25.52
C PHE A 827 -25.04 2.28 -26.92
N MET A 828 -24.54 3.10 -27.86
CA MET A 828 -24.20 2.68 -29.23
C MET A 828 -23.15 1.56 -29.19
N ASP A 829 -22.06 1.80 -28.48
CA ASP A 829 -20.95 0.85 -28.32
C ASP A 829 -21.39 -0.44 -27.60
N TYR A 830 -22.18 -0.31 -26.52
CA TYR A 830 -22.79 -1.45 -25.85
C TYR A 830 -23.65 -2.30 -26.81
N MET A 831 -24.53 -1.67 -27.60
CA MET A 831 -25.39 -2.37 -28.54
C MET A 831 -24.60 -3.04 -29.66
N ILE A 832 -23.55 -2.39 -30.19
CA ILE A 832 -22.69 -3.00 -31.21
C ILE A 832 -21.99 -4.24 -30.65
N ALA A 833 -21.41 -4.15 -29.45
CA ALA A 833 -20.72 -5.27 -28.81
C ALA A 833 -21.67 -6.45 -28.52
N GLU A 834 -22.88 -6.18 -28.02
CA GLU A 834 -23.93 -7.18 -27.81
C GLU A 834 -24.38 -7.87 -29.10
N ILE A 835 -24.62 -7.07 -30.16
CA ILE A 835 -25.04 -7.59 -31.46
C ILE A 835 -23.91 -8.40 -32.08
N TYR A 836 -22.65 -7.96 -31.99
CA TYR A 836 -21.51 -8.71 -32.47
C TYR A 836 -21.41 -10.07 -31.79
N ASN A 837 -21.40 -10.08 -30.45
CA ASN A 837 -21.34 -11.28 -29.62
C ASN A 837 -22.46 -12.28 -29.94
N GLY A 838 -23.61 -11.80 -30.42
CA GLY A 838 -24.74 -12.66 -30.76
C GLY A 838 -25.35 -13.30 -29.50
N ASN A 839 -25.27 -12.58 -28.38
CA ASN A 839 -25.79 -13.01 -27.10
C ASN A 839 -27.31 -13.21 -27.16
N THR A 840 -27.77 -14.42 -26.86
CA THR A 840 -29.20 -14.74 -26.82
C THR A 840 -29.86 -14.41 -25.49
N ASP A 841 -29.09 -14.18 -24.43
CA ASP A 841 -29.58 -13.86 -23.08
C ASP A 841 -29.71 -12.34 -22.87
N THR A 842 -30.59 -11.75 -23.66
CA THR A 842 -30.76 -10.29 -23.76
C THR A 842 -31.24 -9.55 -22.51
N PRO A 843 -31.87 -10.17 -21.49
CA PRO A 843 -32.12 -9.52 -20.21
C PRO A 843 -30.86 -9.18 -19.40
N ASN A 844 -29.70 -9.74 -19.71
CA ASN A 844 -28.42 -9.44 -19.03
C ASN A 844 -27.84 -8.11 -19.53
N ILE A 845 -28.52 -7.03 -19.18
CA ILE A 845 -28.06 -5.65 -19.34
C ILE A 845 -27.86 -5.03 -17.96
N GLN A 846 -26.86 -4.19 -17.81
CA GLN A 846 -26.65 -3.40 -16.60
C GLN A 846 -26.16 -2.01 -17.01
N TYR A 847 -26.61 -1.03 -16.25
CA TYR A 847 -26.38 0.38 -16.51
C TYR A 847 -26.29 1.12 -15.18
N TYR A 848 -25.60 2.26 -15.20
CA TYR A 848 -25.39 3.08 -14.01
C TYR A 848 -25.48 4.57 -14.34
N LYS A 849 -25.67 5.37 -13.29
CA LYS A 849 -25.64 6.83 -13.35
C LYS A 849 -25.00 7.36 -12.06
N LEU A 850 -23.98 8.19 -12.23
CA LEU A 850 -23.38 9.00 -11.17
C LEU A 850 -24.23 10.27 -10.88
N PRO A 851 -24.02 10.97 -9.76
CA PRO A 851 -24.68 12.25 -9.48
C PRO A 851 -24.41 13.25 -10.61
N ASP A 852 -25.45 13.93 -11.07
CA ASP A 852 -25.42 14.88 -12.19
C ASP A 852 -24.88 14.32 -13.53
N GLY A 853 -24.65 13.00 -13.60
CA GLY A 853 -24.13 12.31 -14.77
C GLY A 853 -25.22 11.82 -15.73
N LYS A 854 -24.79 11.04 -16.73
CA LYS A 854 -25.67 10.36 -17.68
C LYS A 854 -25.71 8.87 -17.42
N TRP A 855 -26.77 8.21 -17.86
CA TRP A 855 -26.83 6.75 -17.92
C TRP A 855 -25.77 6.21 -18.89
N LYS A 856 -24.94 5.29 -18.38
CA LYS A 856 -23.88 4.55 -19.09
C LYS A 856 -24.05 3.04 -18.86
N TRP A 857 -23.33 2.21 -19.63
CA TRP A 857 -23.50 0.75 -19.64
C TRP A 857 -22.31 -0.02 -19.07
N ILE A 858 -22.62 -1.18 -18.49
CA ILE A 858 -21.66 -2.17 -18.01
C ILE A 858 -21.84 -3.45 -18.85
N PHE A 859 -20.78 -3.90 -19.51
CA PHE A 859 -20.76 -5.05 -20.41
C PHE A 859 -20.39 -6.34 -19.62
N TYR A 860 -21.30 -7.31 -19.54
CA TYR A 860 -21.11 -8.53 -18.73
C TYR A 860 -22.01 -9.74 -19.09
N ASP A 861 -21.62 -10.92 -18.59
CA ASP A 861 -22.36 -12.19 -18.55
C ASP A 861 -22.72 -12.79 -19.91
N PHE A 862 -21.67 -13.21 -20.62
CA PHE A 862 -21.73 -13.68 -22.00
C PHE A 862 -21.57 -15.18 -22.15
N CYS A 863 -21.97 -15.96 -21.14
CA CYS A 863 -21.94 -17.43 -21.23
C CYS A 863 -22.87 -18.00 -22.34
N TRP A 864 -23.79 -17.19 -22.86
CA TRP A 864 -24.64 -17.47 -24.04
C TRP A 864 -24.25 -16.68 -25.30
N GLY A 865 -23.03 -16.15 -25.33
CA GLY A 865 -22.43 -15.48 -26.48
C GLY A 865 -21.76 -16.45 -27.47
N PHE A 866 -21.36 -15.94 -28.63
CA PHE A 866 -20.57 -16.64 -29.65
C PHE A 866 -21.13 -18.00 -30.10
N GLY A 867 -22.45 -18.17 -30.08
CA GLY A 867 -23.10 -19.46 -30.39
C GLY A 867 -23.13 -19.78 -31.88
N SER A 868 -23.72 -18.89 -32.70
CA SER A 868 -23.85 -19.09 -34.15
C SER A 868 -23.45 -17.83 -34.91
N PRO A 869 -22.56 -17.91 -35.92
CA PRO A 869 -22.13 -16.75 -36.70
C PRO A 869 -23.30 -16.09 -37.45
N THR A 870 -24.33 -16.85 -37.81
CA THR A 870 -25.47 -16.38 -38.60
C THR A 870 -26.69 -16.05 -37.74
N HIS A 871 -26.59 -16.06 -36.41
CA HIS A 871 -27.71 -15.63 -35.55
C HIS A 871 -28.10 -14.18 -35.89
N GLU A 872 -29.39 -13.95 -36.14
CA GLU A 872 -29.96 -12.66 -36.56
C GLU A 872 -30.06 -11.66 -35.38
N SER A 873 -28.92 -11.37 -34.74
CA SER A 873 -28.85 -10.62 -33.49
C SER A 873 -29.36 -9.18 -33.60
N LEU A 874 -29.20 -8.52 -34.75
CA LEU A 874 -29.70 -7.17 -34.96
C LEU A 874 -31.24 -7.12 -34.92
N SER A 875 -31.90 -8.00 -35.69
CA SER A 875 -33.37 -8.09 -35.66
C SER A 875 -33.88 -8.62 -34.31
N PHE A 876 -33.13 -9.55 -33.70
CA PHE A 876 -33.45 -10.07 -32.38
C PHE A 876 -33.45 -8.96 -31.32
N ARG A 877 -32.41 -8.11 -31.27
CA ARG A 877 -32.29 -6.97 -30.33
C ARG A 877 -33.35 -5.89 -30.54
N ARG A 878 -33.90 -5.76 -31.75
CA ARG A 878 -35.00 -4.84 -32.07
C ARG A 878 -36.39 -5.39 -31.74
N GLY A 879 -36.50 -6.66 -31.35
CA GLY A 879 -37.78 -7.31 -31.04
C GLY A 879 -38.49 -6.72 -29.81
N ALA A 880 -39.70 -7.23 -29.51
CA ALA A 880 -40.56 -6.70 -28.45
C ALA A 880 -40.20 -7.13 -27.02
N LYS A 881 -39.20 -8.02 -26.85
CA LYS A 881 -38.85 -8.66 -25.57
C LYS A 881 -37.43 -8.40 -25.02
N PRO A 882 -36.40 -8.07 -25.83
CA PRO A 882 -35.07 -7.78 -25.29
C PRO A 882 -35.02 -6.56 -24.39
N ALA A 883 -34.23 -6.61 -23.31
CA ALA A 883 -33.97 -5.42 -22.52
C ALA A 883 -33.18 -4.40 -23.36
N GLY A 884 -33.54 -3.12 -23.23
CA GLY A 884 -32.97 -2.02 -24.02
C GLY A 884 -33.55 -1.85 -25.44
N SER A 885 -34.44 -2.73 -25.90
CA SER A 885 -35.03 -2.64 -27.26
C SER A 885 -35.80 -1.34 -27.50
N ASP A 886 -36.53 -0.85 -26.50
CA ASP A 886 -37.31 0.38 -26.60
C ASP A 886 -36.41 1.60 -26.86
N LEU A 887 -35.32 1.72 -26.10
CA LEU A 887 -34.33 2.79 -26.28
C LEU A 887 -33.62 2.67 -27.63
N PHE A 888 -33.22 1.45 -28.02
CA PHE A 888 -32.55 1.21 -29.29
C PHE A 888 -33.44 1.55 -30.50
N ASN A 889 -34.68 1.06 -30.50
CA ASN A 889 -35.62 1.35 -31.58
C ASN A 889 -36.01 2.83 -31.64
N ALA A 890 -36.09 3.50 -30.49
CA ALA A 890 -36.36 4.94 -30.45
C ALA A 890 -35.19 5.75 -31.03
N LEU A 891 -33.94 5.47 -30.62
CA LEU A 891 -32.75 6.15 -31.13
C LEU A 891 -32.54 5.93 -32.63
N LEU A 892 -32.85 4.74 -33.15
CA LEU A 892 -32.78 4.44 -34.59
C LEU A 892 -33.73 5.28 -35.46
N LYS A 893 -34.72 5.97 -34.87
CA LYS A 893 -35.57 6.93 -35.61
C LYS A 893 -34.86 8.25 -35.89
N ASN A 894 -33.84 8.60 -35.11
CA ASN A 894 -32.98 9.72 -35.40
C ASN A 894 -32.00 9.32 -36.52
N SER A 895 -32.10 9.98 -37.68
CA SER A 895 -31.32 9.61 -38.86
C SER A 895 -29.81 9.80 -38.69
N GLU A 896 -29.39 10.82 -37.93
CA GLU A 896 -27.97 11.10 -37.70
C GLU A 896 -27.37 10.05 -36.75
N TRP A 897 -28.06 9.73 -35.66
CA TRP A 897 -27.63 8.67 -34.75
C TRP A 897 -27.62 7.30 -35.43
N LYS A 898 -28.61 7.00 -36.28
CA LYS A 898 -28.64 5.74 -37.06
C LYS A 898 -27.43 5.63 -38.01
N ASP A 899 -27.09 6.70 -38.73
CA ASP A 899 -25.90 6.71 -39.60
C ASP A 899 -24.62 6.53 -38.78
N ALA A 900 -24.50 7.24 -37.66
CA ALA A 900 -23.37 7.10 -36.73
C ALA A 900 -23.25 5.67 -36.19
N PHE A 901 -24.35 5.04 -35.79
CA PHE A 901 -24.40 3.64 -35.35
C PHE A 901 -23.85 2.69 -36.42
N ILE A 902 -24.29 2.83 -37.69
CA ILE A 902 -23.82 1.95 -38.77
C ILE A 902 -22.33 2.14 -39.04
N ARG A 903 -21.85 3.39 -39.07
CA ARG A 903 -20.42 3.70 -39.29
C ARG A 903 -19.54 3.22 -38.13
N ARG A 904 -19.99 3.42 -36.89
CA ARG A 904 -19.31 2.89 -35.70
C ARG A 904 -19.28 1.37 -35.69
N PHE A 905 -20.37 0.72 -36.11
CA PHE A 905 -20.40 -0.73 -36.28
C PHE A 905 -19.36 -1.18 -37.31
N ALA A 906 -19.29 -0.52 -38.47
CA ALA A 906 -18.31 -0.82 -39.51
C ALA A 906 -16.87 -0.62 -39.04
N GLN A 907 -16.60 0.45 -38.28
CA GLN A 907 -15.31 0.69 -37.65
C GLN A 907 -14.93 -0.47 -36.73
N LEU A 908 -15.81 -0.84 -35.79
CA LEU A 908 -15.54 -1.88 -34.79
C LEU A 908 -15.40 -3.28 -35.41
N LEU A 909 -16.09 -3.58 -36.51
CA LEU A 909 -15.89 -4.82 -37.27
C LEU A 909 -14.50 -4.93 -37.93
N ASN A 910 -13.81 -3.80 -38.14
CA ASN A 910 -12.46 -3.76 -38.68
C ASN A 910 -11.38 -3.51 -37.61
N THR A 911 -11.77 -3.26 -36.36
CA THR A 911 -10.84 -3.03 -35.25
C THR A 911 -11.06 -4.06 -34.14
N ALA A 912 -11.92 -3.76 -33.15
CA ALA A 912 -12.16 -4.58 -31.97
C ALA A 912 -12.63 -6.01 -32.32
N PHE A 913 -13.40 -6.14 -33.40
CA PHE A 913 -14.05 -7.37 -33.84
C PHE A 913 -13.50 -7.90 -35.18
N ALA A 914 -12.32 -7.45 -35.59
CA ALA A 914 -11.62 -8.01 -36.75
C ALA A 914 -11.36 -9.52 -36.52
N PRO A 915 -11.57 -10.39 -37.53
CA PRO A 915 -11.38 -11.83 -37.39
C PRO A 915 -10.04 -12.22 -36.77
N GLU A 916 -8.95 -11.57 -37.18
CA GLU A 916 -7.60 -11.86 -36.72
C GLU A 916 -7.42 -11.57 -35.23
N ARG A 917 -7.99 -10.45 -34.74
CA ARG A 917 -7.97 -10.09 -33.32
C ARG A 917 -8.78 -11.08 -32.48
N VAL A 918 -9.96 -11.45 -32.97
CA VAL A 918 -10.86 -12.38 -32.26
C VAL A 918 -10.25 -13.79 -32.22
N LEU A 919 -9.68 -14.25 -33.33
CA LEU A 919 -8.94 -15.52 -33.37
C LEU A 919 -7.73 -15.49 -32.44
N GLY A 920 -6.94 -14.41 -32.45
CA GLY A 920 -5.78 -14.26 -31.57
C GLY A 920 -6.16 -14.40 -30.09
N LEU A 921 -7.22 -13.72 -29.65
CA LEU A 921 -7.69 -13.82 -28.27
C LEU A 921 -8.29 -15.20 -27.93
N ILE A 922 -8.96 -15.87 -28.90
CA ILE A 922 -9.42 -17.26 -28.70
C ILE A 922 -8.22 -18.19 -28.45
N GLU A 923 -7.15 -18.09 -29.24
CA GLU A 923 -5.96 -18.94 -29.08
C GLU A 923 -5.24 -18.66 -27.75
N GLU A 924 -5.17 -17.39 -27.34
CA GLU A 924 -4.62 -17.00 -26.04
C GLU A 924 -5.43 -17.62 -24.88
N LEU A 925 -6.75 -17.40 -24.87
CA LEU A 925 -7.64 -17.93 -23.83
C LEU A 925 -7.67 -19.46 -23.81
N TYR A 926 -7.61 -20.09 -24.98
CA TYR A 926 -7.46 -21.53 -25.10
C TYR A 926 -6.16 -22.01 -24.45
N GLY A 927 -5.03 -21.36 -24.74
CA GLY A 927 -3.72 -21.70 -24.18
C GLY A 927 -3.69 -21.61 -22.64
N TYR A 928 -4.46 -20.71 -22.04
CA TYR A 928 -4.59 -20.64 -20.58
C TYR A 928 -5.34 -21.83 -20.00
N VAL A 929 -6.47 -22.21 -20.58
CA VAL A 929 -7.35 -23.21 -19.95
C VAL A 929 -7.00 -24.64 -20.32
N GLU A 930 -6.51 -24.88 -21.53
CA GLU A 930 -6.35 -26.22 -22.11
C GLU A 930 -5.51 -27.19 -21.25
N PRO A 931 -4.37 -26.77 -20.64
CA PRO A 931 -3.56 -27.66 -19.80
C PRO A 931 -4.32 -28.24 -18.61
N GLU A 932 -5.36 -27.54 -18.15
CA GLU A 932 -6.11 -27.87 -16.94
C GLU A 932 -7.48 -28.50 -17.23
N ILE A 933 -8.05 -28.30 -18.43
CA ILE A 933 -9.43 -28.73 -18.73
C ILE A 933 -9.61 -30.24 -18.57
N ALA A 934 -8.63 -31.05 -18.99
CA ALA A 934 -8.76 -32.51 -18.86
C ALA A 934 -8.98 -32.94 -17.40
N ARG A 935 -8.12 -32.42 -16.50
CA ARG A 935 -8.18 -32.70 -15.05
C ARG A 935 -9.42 -32.10 -14.40
N GLU A 936 -9.79 -30.87 -14.76
CA GLU A 936 -11.03 -30.23 -14.30
C GLU A 936 -12.27 -31.08 -14.65
N ARG A 937 -12.38 -31.54 -15.91
CA ARG A 937 -13.52 -32.34 -16.36
C ARG A 937 -13.55 -33.70 -15.67
N GLU A 938 -12.40 -34.33 -15.47
CA GLU A 938 -12.30 -35.59 -14.73
C GLU A 938 -12.82 -35.45 -13.29
N LYS A 939 -12.45 -34.37 -12.57
CA LYS A 939 -12.95 -34.11 -11.21
C LYS A 939 -14.46 -33.90 -11.19
N PHE A 940 -14.99 -33.00 -12.02
CA PHE A 940 -16.39 -32.58 -11.92
C PHE A 940 -17.40 -33.47 -12.64
N ASN A 941 -16.96 -34.42 -13.48
CA ASN A 941 -17.85 -35.41 -14.11
C ASN A 941 -18.19 -36.61 -13.20
N GLN A 942 -17.55 -36.73 -12.05
CA GLN A 942 -17.84 -37.76 -11.06
C GLN A 942 -19.06 -37.35 -10.20
N SER A 943 -19.48 -38.23 -9.28
CA SER A 943 -20.34 -37.78 -8.18
C SER A 943 -19.68 -36.60 -7.49
N THR A 944 -20.40 -35.50 -7.33
CA THR A 944 -19.86 -34.30 -6.68
C THR A 944 -19.46 -34.60 -5.23
N PHE A 945 -18.74 -33.68 -4.59
CA PHE A 945 -18.30 -33.84 -3.19
C PHE A 945 -19.45 -34.16 -2.20
N MET A 946 -20.68 -33.72 -2.51
CA MET A 946 -21.88 -34.03 -1.73
C MET A 946 -22.49 -35.41 -2.04
N GLY A 947 -21.84 -36.25 -2.85
CA GLY A 947 -22.39 -37.52 -3.34
C GLY A 947 -23.45 -37.36 -4.44
N GLU A 948 -23.79 -36.12 -4.81
CA GLU A 948 -24.84 -35.82 -5.79
C GLU A 948 -24.34 -36.00 -7.21
N LYS A 949 -25.12 -36.70 -8.04
CA LYS A 949 -24.83 -36.90 -9.45
C LYS A 949 -25.25 -35.66 -10.24
N GLN A 950 -24.31 -35.04 -10.97
CA GLN A 950 -24.72 -33.98 -11.89
C GLN A 950 -25.65 -34.54 -12.97
N PRO A 951 -26.69 -33.79 -13.37
CA PRO A 951 -27.50 -34.13 -14.54
C PRO A 951 -26.61 -34.37 -15.77
N ALA A 952 -26.93 -35.37 -16.58
CA ALA A 952 -26.07 -35.82 -17.68
C ALA A 952 -25.80 -34.71 -18.72
N GLU A 953 -26.75 -33.80 -18.90
CA GLU A 953 -26.66 -32.60 -19.73
C GLU A 953 -25.63 -31.57 -19.24
N ASN A 954 -25.16 -31.70 -18.01
CA ASN A 954 -24.18 -30.82 -17.38
C ASN A 954 -22.77 -31.41 -17.42
N LEU A 955 -22.57 -32.64 -17.89
CA LEU A 955 -21.24 -33.24 -18.02
C LEU A 955 -20.50 -32.66 -19.23
N GLY A 956 -19.21 -32.39 -19.08
CA GLY A 956 -18.35 -31.87 -20.16
C GLY A 956 -17.21 -32.84 -20.48
N SER A 957 -16.77 -32.93 -21.72
CA SER A 957 -15.59 -33.74 -22.12
C SER A 957 -14.50 -32.86 -22.73
N TYR A 958 -13.26 -33.35 -22.74
CA TYR A 958 -12.19 -32.68 -23.47
C TYR A 958 -12.53 -32.55 -24.97
N ASP A 959 -13.07 -33.60 -25.58
CA ASP A 959 -13.50 -33.56 -26.99
C ASP A 959 -14.60 -32.53 -27.27
N SER A 960 -15.56 -32.36 -26.35
CA SER A 960 -16.57 -31.31 -26.49
C SER A 960 -15.98 -29.92 -26.32
N PHE A 961 -15.03 -29.74 -25.40
CA PHE A 961 -14.28 -28.49 -25.26
C PHE A 961 -13.57 -28.13 -26.58
N GLN A 962 -12.82 -29.06 -27.20
CA GLN A 962 -12.15 -28.82 -28.48
C GLN A 962 -13.13 -28.44 -29.60
N ARG A 963 -14.30 -29.10 -29.68
CA ARG A 963 -15.35 -28.73 -30.66
C ARG A 963 -15.92 -27.33 -30.42
N GLU A 964 -16.10 -26.94 -29.16
CA GLU A 964 -16.58 -25.59 -28.81
C GLU A 964 -15.55 -24.53 -29.20
N ILE A 965 -14.25 -24.78 -29.00
CA ILE A 965 -13.16 -23.90 -29.44
C ILE A 965 -13.17 -23.72 -30.97
N GLU A 966 -13.31 -24.80 -31.74
CA GLU A 966 -13.43 -24.70 -33.20
C GLU A 966 -14.71 -23.97 -33.66
N SER A 967 -15.80 -24.09 -32.89
CA SER A 967 -17.02 -23.32 -33.11
C SER A 967 -16.79 -21.82 -32.89
N LEU A 968 -16.03 -21.42 -31.85
CA LEU A 968 -15.65 -20.03 -31.63
C LEU A 968 -14.77 -19.48 -32.77
N LYS A 969 -13.82 -20.28 -33.28
CA LYS A 969 -12.99 -19.89 -34.43
C LYS A 969 -13.81 -19.74 -35.71
N THR A 970 -14.80 -20.60 -35.92
CA THR A 970 -15.75 -20.48 -37.04
C THR A 970 -16.59 -19.21 -36.89
N PHE A 971 -17.08 -18.94 -35.69
CA PHE A 971 -17.79 -17.71 -35.38
C PHE A 971 -16.96 -16.48 -35.74
N ALA A 972 -15.71 -16.39 -35.29
CA ALA A 972 -14.82 -15.27 -35.56
C ALA A 972 -14.65 -14.96 -37.06
N LYS A 973 -14.54 -16.01 -37.89
CA LYS A 973 -14.34 -15.90 -39.35
C LYS A 973 -15.61 -15.48 -40.09
N GLU A 974 -16.76 -16.03 -39.72
CA GLU A 974 -18.01 -15.87 -40.50
C GLU A 974 -18.87 -14.70 -40.00
N ARG A 975 -18.76 -14.33 -38.73
CA ARG A 975 -19.62 -13.34 -38.08
C ARG A 975 -19.61 -11.96 -38.76
N PRO A 976 -18.46 -11.37 -39.16
CA PRO A 976 -18.45 -10.05 -39.77
C PRO A 976 -19.19 -9.98 -41.11
N ALA A 977 -19.13 -11.06 -41.92
CA ALA A 977 -19.86 -11.12 -43.18
C ALA A 977 -21.38 -11.22 -42.92
N ALA A 978 -21.79 -12.08 -41.99
CA ALA A 978 -23.18 -12.23 -41.61
C ALA A 978 -23.78 -10.92 -41.07
N LEU A 979 -23.06 -10.19 -40.22
CA LEU A 979 -23.52 -8.90 -39.67
C LEU A 979 -23.63 -7.82 -40.74
N ARG A 980 -22.70 -7.75 -41.72
CA ARG A 980 -22.83 -6.84 -42.85
C ARG A 980 -24.12 -7.08 -43.64
N SER A 981 -24.43 -8.35 -43.93
CA SER A 981 -25.69 -8.72 -44.60
C SER A 981 -26.93 -8.37 -43.76
N GLN A 982 -26.88 -8.60 -42.44
CA GLN A 982 -27.97 -8.22 -41.54
C GLN A 982 -28.20 -6.71 -41.51
N ILE A 983 -27.14 -5.91 -41.37
CA ILE A 983 -27.20 -4.44 -41.35
C ILE A 983 -27.79 -3.91 -42.67
N GLN A 984 -27.30 -4.40 -43.81
CA GLN A 984 -27.81 -4.00 -45.13
C GLN A 984 -29.32 -4.28 -45.26
N LYS A 985 -29.73 -5.51 -44.92
CA LYS A 985 -31.12 -5.96 -44.99
C LYS A 985 -32.04 -5.21 -44.04
N GLU A 986 -31.67 -5.12 -42.76
CA GLU A 986 -32.53 -4.57 -41.69
C GLU A 986 -32.72 -3.06 -41.81
N PHE A 987 -31.74 -2.35 -42.38
CA PHE A 987 -31.81 -0.90 -42.58
C PHE A 987 -32.12 -0.48 -44.02
N GLY A 988 -32.21 -1.43 -44.97
CA GLY A 988 -32.53 -1.16 -46.37
C GLY A 988 -31.46 -0.33 -47.09
N LEU A 989 -30.18 -0.62 -46.84
CA LEU A 989 -29.05 0.16 -47.34
C LEU A 989 -28.72 -0.21 -48.79
N SER A 990 -28.37 0.78 -49.61
CA SER A 990 -27.92 0.55 -50.98
C SER A 990 -26.52 -0.05 -51.03
N ASP A 991 -26.21 -0.77 -52.11
CA ASP A 991 -24.85 -1.30 -52.34
C ASP A 991 -23.79 -0.19 -52.33
N SER A 992 -24.13 1.01 -52.83
CA SER A 992 -23.23 2.17 -52.80
C SER A 992 -22.91 2.65 -51.39
N TYR A 993 -23.87 2.60 -50.46
CA TYR A 993 -23.65 2.96 -49.06
C TYR A 993 -22.84 1.89 -48.35
N MET A 994 -23.14 0.61 -48.62
CA MET A 994 -22.34 -0.51 -48.10
C MET A 994 -20.89 -0.44 -48.57
N GLN A 995 -20.66 -0.10 -49.83
CA GLN A 995 -19.32 0.15 -50.39
C GLN A 995 -18.59 1.28 -49.65
N GLU A 996 -19.27 2.41 -49.42
CA GLU A 996 -18.69 3.59 -48.76
C GLU A 996 -18.30 3.28 -47.31
N VAL A 997 -19.18 2.62 -46.55
CA VAL A 997 -19.03 2.45 -45.10
C VAL A 997 -18.24 1.20 -44.74
N PHE A 998 -18.41 0.10 -45.48
CA PHE A 998 -17.79 -1.20 -45.18
C PHE A 998 -16.70 -1.61 -46.19
N GLY A 999 -16.46 -0.84 -47.25
CA GLY A 999 -15.41 -1.10 -48.23
C GLY A 999 -15.63 -2.36 -49.08
N GLN A 1000 -16.88 -2.64 -49.46
CA GLN A 1000 -17.26 -3.87 -50.20
C GLN A 1000 -16.78 -3.98 -51.64
#